data_AF-A0A9N9MSI1-F1
#
_entry.id   AF-A0A9N9MSI1-F1
#
_cell.length_a   1.000
_cell.length_b   1.000
_cell.length_c   1.000
_cell.angle_alpha   90.00
_cell.angle_beta   90.00
_cell.angle_gamma   90.00
#
_symmetry.space_group_name_H-M   'P 1'
#
loop_
_entity.id
_entity.type
_entity.pdbx_description
1 polymer ?
#
loop_
_entity_poly.entity_id
_entity_poly.type
_entity_poly.pdbx_seq_one_letter_code
_entity_poly.pdbx_strand_id
1 'polypeptide(L)'
;MWFYAALISTSLAGVMRPTIYSLGYLVGASIFIWEGTHIFLRPPEMILRRWNMLIGYNVVVMLIRTVNQIFGCILIHEIVSDCMIFKIFSIGCVDKFGLTAGVPNISENTACRALYASLGLAYDCICFFFLIFQQRIFKTYHFFHMVNDIKAQTILSNRGAELIVEQKRKKRQAIDLQDKTIRENIEKKLAKVRATHQRVHGNAYARKKTNQSYILKSSDYYMFDDAILNNDIPLRPETKQNVSKSDPYDPMPLTEYLKLFHDTDVATVLEKRDLRRRKRKLMQQGKNPRAVKTSPGPSTSNIRKDSRKTRKFLNIFLFIWGIFESLIVSTTLFFNERSKDFREILNEINAEKKILKEHSKYARGVRLGTNKVWSPVQDYRDLILARRDDKVEEQHDYQDSIYFNFISATWLLILSHTELLSYCIIIFNQYKRANFISLPMVILVFCWGTLTVPKPTKTFWVSTISYVLIMLFIKNFFVMDIIPWETNTHMSNLFFPPLIIGLNRYASLHINIFILVLLFLHRKVLQTLGLWKPYDYRIATLVDNGEYTLGDQKLVPLPVKDTTTKNPFVLETVEASFGDYFPNSIVPGFAKYAERLRLFAQQLIVPSFTQIPVDVYTPMFLCDLINLLIIIFFYGSFYKAESDEGFINFIQNNDVPISFLVVVLLYFLAMVIDRAIYLKKSRLNKIFYHFFQVIAVHIYFFILYPIITERIFIKTPVVQAFYIFKCFYFLLSTYQIKNGYPALISGHYLWHGTGTLRRFSYKIYNCIPYFFVMRTLLDWICTDSCLGVGDWFTMEDISQNIYENMCCTQTLEVPDSKQHTRSRKYLLGGFLYVLLVFTLIFPFMLFSLGSTVGVATHPTKFKIEVYMGSAEPLFQSHTSEKTVQRPTATFGAYRWYGSELEDIRGTHSQLNMVLVTSYTDDHASSMQAQISKWVNIISNDEKYCKYYDRRQGRLQHETQEQIVNILVSLTSAHGNNNHASIRMNLDKQDQEQEETVLRESWSWP
;
A
#
# COMPACT_ATOMS: atom_id res chain seq x y z
N MET A 1 7.55 31.00 6.73
CA MET A 1 7.16 30.26 5.52
C MET A 1 8.03 30.68 4.34
N TRP A 2 8.16 31.98 4.05
CA TRP A 2 9.00 32.54 2.97
C TRP A 2 10.45 32.02 2.92
N PHE A 3 11.13 31.88 4.06
CA PHE A 3 12.48 31.28 4.12
C PHE A 3 12.54 29.88 3.47
N TYR A 4 11.60 29.00 3.81
CA TYR A 4 11.55 27.66 3.22
C TYR A 4 11.05 27.70 1.77
N ALA A 5 10.16 28.62 1.42
CA ALA A 5 9.72 28.80 0.03
C ALA A 5 10.90 29.17 -0.89
N ALA A 6 11.79 30.07 -0.44
CA ALA A 6 13.00 30.42 -1.18
C ALA A 6 13.98 29.23 -1.33
N LEU A 7 14.10 28.39 -0.31
CA LEU A 7 14.94 27.20 -0.38
C LEU A 7 14.34 26.10 -1.26
N ILE A 8 13.01 25.95 -1.26
CA ILE A 8 12.28 25.04 -2.14
C ILE A 8 12.41 25.52 -3.59
N SER A 9 12.24 26.81 -3.87
CA SER A 9 12.42 27.35 -5.22
C SER A 9 13.85 27.15 -5.72
N THR A 10 14.85 27.34 -4.85
CA THR A 10 16.27 27.07 -5.17
C THR A 10 16.51 25.60 -5.49
N SER A 11 15.93 24.69 -4.68
CA SER A 11 16.03 23.24 -4.92
C SER A 11 15.31 22.82 -6.19
N LEU A 12 14.15 23.42 -6.48
CA LEU A 12 13.37 23.16 -7.70
C LEU A 12 14.13 23.63 -8.94
N ALA A 13 14.74 24.81 -8.91
CA ALA A 13 15.63 25.30 -9.97
C ALA A 13 16.83 24.36 -10.19
N GLY A 14 17.36 23.77 -9.11
CA GLY A 14 18.41 22.76 -9.14
C GLY A 14 18.01 21.45 -9.84
N VAL A 15 16.76 21.01 -9.64
CA VAL A 15 16.26 19.71 -10.12
C VAL A 15 15.62 19.77 -11.51
N MET A 16 14.93 20.87 -11.85
CA MET A 16 14.20 20.98 -13.11
C MET A 16 15.12 20.95 -14.34
N ARG A 17 16.39 21.35 -14.16
CA ARG A 17 17.40 21.32 -15.22
C ARG A 17 18.75 20.86 -14.65
N PRO A 18 19.05 19.55 -14.71
CA PRO A 18 20.29 19.01 -14.16
C PRO A 18 21.47 19.49 -15.01
N THR A 19 22.31 20.32 -14.41
CA THR A 19 23.56 20.84 -14.99
C THR A 19 24.59 20.89 -13.88
N ILE A 20 25.87 21.02 -14.21
CA ILE A 20 26.89 21.21 -13.17
C ILE A 20 26.61 22.45 -12.30
N TYR A 21 26.04 23.51 -12.89
CA TYR A 21 25.58 24.71 -12.19
C TYR A 21 24.39 24.44 -11.26
N SER A 22 23.53 23.47 -11.60
CA SER A 22 22.36 23.14 -10.78
C SER A 22 22.74 22.37 -9.51
N LEU A 23 23.86 21.64 -9.54
CA LEU A 23 24.43 21.00 -8.36
C LEU A 23 24.76 22.03 -7.27
N GLY A 24 25.30 23.20 -7.65
CA GLY A 24 25.56 24.28 -6.70
C GLY A 24 24.29 24.85 -6.04
N TYR A 25 23.16 24.93 -6.76
CA TYR A 25 21.87 25.27 -6.15
C TYR A 25 21.42 24.22 -5.14
N LEU A 26 21.58 22.94 -5.46
CA LEU A 26 21.25 21.84 -4.55
C LEU A 26 22.14 21.84 -3.31
N VAL A 27 23.45 22.04 -3.46
CA VAL A 27 24.40 22.13 -2.35
C VAL A 27 24.08 23.35 -1.48
N GLY A 28 23.93 24.53 -2.08
CA GLY A 28 23.59 25.76 -1.36
C GLY A 28 22.27 25.63 -0.60
N ALA A 29 21.21 25.18 -1.27
CA ALA A 29 19.91 24.94 -0.63
C ALA A 29 20.02 23.91 0.50
N SER A 30 20.72 22.79 0.28
CA SER A 30 20.89 21.72 1.28
C SER A 30 21.61 22.21 2.53
N ILE A 31 22.62 23.07 2.41
CA ILE A 31 23.34 23.64 3.56
C ILE A 31 22.39 24.50 4.41
N PHE A 32 21.64 25.42 3.80
CA PHE A 32 20.69 26.28 4.51
C PHE A 32 19.52 25.49 5.11
N ILE A 33 19.02 24.51 4.35
CA ILE A 33 17.98 23.59 4.79
C ILE A 33 18.46 22.77 6.00
N TRP A 34 19.70 22.28 5.99
CA TRP A 34 20.31 21.51 7.08
C TRP A 34 20.49 22.33 8.36
N GLU A 35 20.95 23.58 8.27
CA GLU A 35 21.03 24.46 9.43
C GLU A 35 19.62 24.84 9.95
N GLY A 36 18.68 25.10 9.04
CA GLY A 36 17.28 25.38 9.36
C GLY A 36 17.11 26.65 10.18
N THR A 37 16.20 26.64 11.16
CA THR A 37 15.90 27.80 12.03
C THR A 37 17.06 28.21 12.95
N HIS A 38 18.03 27.33 13.18
CA HIS A 38 19.19 27.65 14.03
C HIS A 38 20.09 28.71 13.40
N ILE A 39 20.01 28.92 12.08
CA ILE A 39 20.74 30.01 11.43
C ILE A 39 20.35 31.38 12.00
N PHE A 40 19.12 31.54 12.48
CA PHE A 40 18.62 32.80 13.04
C PHE A 40 19.20 33.13 14.43
N LEU A 41 19.87 32.18 15.08
CA LEU A 41 20.57 32.40 16.35
C LEU A 41 21.94 33.07 16.17
N ARG A 42 22.46 33.10 14.94
CA ARG A 42 23.74 33.73 14.59
C ARG A 42 23.63 35.25 14.40
N PRO A 43 24.75 35.99 14.41
CA PRO A 43 24.73 37.42 14.10
C PRO A 43 24.14 37.69 12.71
N PRO A 44 23.31 38.75 12.55
CA PRO A 44 22.62 39.06 11.30
C PRO A 44 23.60 39.33 10.13
N GLU A 45 24.76 39.91 10.41
CA GLU A 45 25.82 40.15 9.41
C GLU A 45 26.29 38.85 8.74
N MET A 46 26.45 37.78 9.53
CA MET A 46 26.88 36.47 9.00
C MET A 46 25.77 35.80 8.18
N ILE A 47 24.51 35.96 8.60
CA ILE A 47 23.35 35.47 7.85
C ILE A 47 23.28 36.16 6.48
N LEU A 48 23.36 37.50 6.47
CA LEU A 48 23.34 38.30 5.24
C LEU A 48 24.52 37.99 4.34
N ARG A 49 25.74 37.83 4.87
CA ARG A 49 26.93 37.49 4.07
C ARG A 49 26.76 36.15 3.36
N ARG A 50 26.30 35.11 4.08
CA ARG A 50 26.05 33.78 3.48
C ARG A 50 24.89 33.82 2.48
N TRP A 51 23.82 34.56 2.77
CA TRP A 51 22.69 34.70 1.85
C TRP A 51 23.07 35.46 0.57
N ASN A 52 23.90 36.50 0.69
CA ASN A 52 24.43 37.24 -0.45
C ASN A 52 25.34 36.38 -1.33
N MET A 53 26.09 35.41 -0.77
CA MET A 53 26.83 34.42 -1.58
C MET A 53 25.89 33.57 -2.43
N LEU A 54 24.73 33.15 -1.89
CA LEU A 54 23.75 32.37 -2.64
C LEU A 54 23.07 33.20 -3.75
N ILE A 55 22.74 34.46 -3.47
CA ILE A 55 22.24 35.41 -4.47
C ILE A 55 23.29 35.64 -5.57
N GLY A 56 24.54 35.88 -5.18
CA GLY A 56 25.66 36.05 -6.11
C GLY A 56 25.84 34.84 -7.02
N TYR A 57 25.77 33.64 -6.45
CA TYR A 57 25.81 32.39 -7.22
C TYR A 57 24.67 32.31 -8.25
N ASN A 58 23.44 32.65 -7.88
CA ASN A 58 22.30 32.66 -8.81
C ASN A 58 22.50 33.65 -9.96
N VAL A 59 22.99 34.86 -9.69
CA VAL A 59 23.29 35.86 -10.72
C VAL A 59 24.41 35.38 -11.65
N VAL A 60 25.49 34.81 -11.11
CA VAL A 60 26.58 34.24 -11.91
C VAL A 60 26.09 33.10 -12.82
N VAL A 61 25.24 32.21 -12.31
CA VAL A 61 24.66 31.13 -13.12
C VAL A 61 23.75 31.67 -14.21
N MET A 62 22.95 32.71 -13.94
CA MET A 62 22.15 33.37 -14.98
C MET A 62 23.03 33.95 -16.09
N LEU A 63 24.11 34.65 -15.73
CA LEU A 63 25.05 35.22 -16.71
C LEU A 63 25.74 34.13 -17.54
N ILE A 64 26.23 33.07 -16.91
CA ILE A 64 26.86 31.95 -17.61
C ILE A 64 25.85 31.26 -18.55
N ARG A 65 24.60 31.08 -18.13
CA ARG A 65 23.55 30.51 -18.97
C ARG A 65 23.22 31.39 -20.17
N THR A 66 23.16 32.70 -20.02
CA THR A 66 22.94 33.61 -21.15
C THR A 66 24.11 33.57 -22.14
N VAL A 67 25.34 33.47 -21.65
CA VAL A 67 26.54 33.32 -22.49
C VAL A 67 26.51 31.99 -23.25
N ASN A 68 26.22 30.88 -22.56
CA ASN A 68 26.12 29.55 -23.18
C ASN A 68 24.99 29.46 -24.22
N GLN A 69 23.90 30.23 -24.06
CA GLN A 69 22.83 30.29 -25.05
C GLN A 69 23.27 30.98 -26.34
N ILE A 70 24.07 32.04 -26.25
CA ILE A 70 24.66 32.72 -27.42
C ILE A 70 25.59 31.75 -28.15
N PHE A 71 26.51 31.10 -27.44
CA PHE A 71 27.41 30.09 -28.03
C PHE A 71 26.63 28.92 -28.66
N GLY A 72 25.58 28.43 -28.00
CA GLY A 72 24.77 27.32 -28.49
C GLY A 72 23.98 27.63 -29.77
N CYS A 73 23.63 28.88 -30.04
CA CYS A 73 22.98 29.27 -31.30
C CYS A 73 24.01 29.41 -32.45
N ILE A 74 25.27 29.73 -32.16
CA ILE A 74 26.34 29.88 -33.16
C ILE A 74 26.90 28.52 -33.59
N LEU A 75 27.17 27.62 -32.62
CA LEU A 75 27.88 26.35 -32.84
C LEU A 75 26.99 25.15 -33.24
N ILE A 76 25.69 25.34 -33.46
CA ILE A 76 24.74 24.23 -33.67
C ILE A 76 24.99 23.43 -34.96
N HIS A 77 25.69 24.02 -35.93
CA HIS A 77 25.92 23.42 -37.25
C HIS A 77 27.21 22.58 -37.33
N GLU A 78 28.16 22.75 -36.39
CA GLU A 78 29.52 22.22 -36.54
C GLU A 78 29.81 20.96 -35.70
N ILE A 79 28.94 20.62 -34.73
CA ILE A 79 29.29 19.64 -33.70
C ILE A 79 28.27 18.51 -33.64
N VAL A 80 28.62 17.40 -34.30
CA VAL A 80 27.87 16.14 -34.31
C VAL A 80 28.59 15.03 -33.51
N SER A 81 29.89 15.18 -33.19
CA SER A 81 30.69 14.09 -32.59
C SER A 81 30.75 14.07 -31.04
N ASP A 82 30.87 15.19 -30.33
CA ASP A 82 31.09 15.21 -28.87
C ASP A 82 29.93 15.83 -28.07
N CYS A 83 28.86 15.05 -27.89
CA CYS A 83 27.65 15.51 -27.22
C CYS A 83 27.75 15.65 -25.68
N MET A 84 28.78 15.08 -25.05
CA MET A 84 28.93 15.05 -23.59
C MET A 84 29.04 16.45 -22.98
N ILE A 85 29.88 17.32 -23.57
CA ILE A 85 30.13 18.67 -23.07
C ILE A 85 28.88 19.54 -23.21
N PHE A 86 28.19 19.41 -24.34
CA PHE A 86 26.92 20.11 -24.61
C PHE A 86 25.83 19.73 -23.60
N LYS A 87 25.76 18.45 -23.19
CA LYS A 87 24.82 17.98 -22.17
C LYS A 87 25.16 18.46 -20.75
N ILE A 88 26.42 18.37 -20.31
CA ILE A 88 26.86 18.77 -18.95
C ILE A 88 26.63 20.26 -18.70
N PHE A 89 26.97 21.11 -19.68
CA PHE A 89 26.78 22.56 -19.60
C PHE A 89 25.41 23.01 -20.12
N SER A 90 24.61 22.08 -20.64
CA SER A 90 23.30 22.32 -21.25
C SER A 90 23.33 23.47 -22.27
N ILE A 91 24.28 23.42 -23.21
CA ILE A 91 24.40 24.37 -24.31
C ILE A 91 23.30 24.07 -25.33
N GLY A 92 22.46 25.05 -25.62
CA GLY A 92 21.36 24.89 -26.56
C GLY A 92 20.68 26.22 -26.90
N CYS A 93 20.15 26.31 -28.11
CA CYS A 93 19.48 27.51 -28.61
C CYS A 93 17.98 27.47 -28.28
N VAL A 94 17.42 28.58 -27.79
CA VAL A 94 15.98 28.75 -27.53
C VAL A 94 15.40 29.59 -28.66
N ASP A 95 14.82 28.98 -29.69
CA ASP A 95 14.11 29.72 -30.72
C ASP A 95 12.66 29.97 -30.28
N LYS A 96 12.42 31.16 -29.72
CA LYS A 96 11.06 31.64 -29.38
C LYS A 96 10.49 32.63 -30.38
N PHE A 97 11.29 33.13 -31.30
CA PHE A 97 10.90 34.21 -32.23
C PHE A 97 10.85 33.77 -33.68
N GLY A 98 11.13 32.50 -34.00
CA GLY A 98 10.99 31.96 -35.35
C GLY A 98 11.99 32.54 -36.35
N LEU A 99 13.07 33.17 -35.87
CA LEU A 99 14.13 33.72 -36.73
C LEU A 99 14.98 32.62 -37.39
N THR A 100 14.77 31.34 -37.06
CA THR A 100 15.45 30.20 -37.70
C THR A 100 14.59 29.44 -38.72
N ALA A 101 13.56 30.07 -39.28
CA ALA A 101 12.69 29.49 -40.32
C ALA A 101 13.39 29.16 -41.66
N GLY A 102 14.71 29.33 -41.77
CA GLY A 102 15.51 28.98 -42.95
C GLY A 102 16.56 27.88 -42.72
N VAL A 103 16.60 27.24 -41.55
CA VAL A 103 17.56 26.16 -41.27
C VAL A 103 16.90 24.80 -41.58
N PRO A 104 17.50 23.93 -42.41
CA PRO A 104 16.88 22.66 -42.78
C PRO A 104 16.57 21.80 -41.55
N ASN A 105 15.39 21.17 -41.55
CA ASN A 105 14.95 20.21 -40.55
C ASN A 105 15.98 19.07 -40.44
N ILE A 106 16.89 19.19 -39.49
CA ILE A 106 17.76 18.09 -39.07
C ILE A 106 16.83 17.02 -38.50
N SER A 107 16.85 15.85 -39.11
CA SER A 107 16.06 14.68 -38.77
C SER A 107 16.14 14.34 -37.27
N GLU A 108 15.04 13.82 -36.74
CA GLU A 108 14.80 13.46 -35.33
C GLU A 108 15.83 12.49 -34.70
N ASN A 109 16.83 12.03 -35.47
CA ASN A 109 17.83 11.04 -35.06
C ASN A 109 19.20 11.64 -34.64
N THR A 110 19.35 12.95 -34.54
CA THR A 110 20.59 13.56 -34.01
C THR A 110 20.52 13.69 -32.48
N ALA A 111 21.21 12.77 -31.80
CA ALA A 111 21.20 12.51 -30.36
C ALA A 111 21.74 13.62 -29.43
N CYS A 112 21.74 14.90 -29.86
CA CYS A 112 22.29 16.00 -29.08
C CYS A 112 21.36 17.18 -28.80
N ARG A 113 20.05 17.07 -29.06
CA ARG A 113 19.10 18.11 -28.64
C ARG A 113 18.64 17.84 -27.20
N ALA A 114 19.10 18.67 -26.26
CA ALA A 114 18.52 18.68 -24.91
C ALA A 114 17.05 19.14 -25.02
N LEU A 115 16.10 18.21 -24.91
CA LEU A 115 14.64 18.37 -25.03
C LEU A 115 14.00 19.36 -24.02
N TYR A 116 14.78 20.15 -23.30
CA TYR A 116 14.35 21.03 -22.20
C TYR A 116 14.52 22.53 -22.49
N ALA A 117 14.80 22.91 -23.74
CA ALA A 117 15.15 24.29 -24.11
C ALA A 117 13.99 25.31 -23.98
N SER A 118 12.73 24.90 -23.85
CA SER A 118 11.60 25.85 -23.97
C SER A 118 11.30 26.73 -22.73
N LEU A 119 11.87 26.44 -21.55
CA LEU A 119 11.60 27.22 -20.30
C LEU A 119 12.86 27.59 -19.47
N GLY A 120 14.06 27.53 -20.07
CA GLY A 120 15.34 27.44 -19.35
C GLY A 120 15.73 28.53 -18.35
N LEU A 121 15.17 29.76 -18.43
CA LEU A 121 15.49 30.87 -17.52
C LEU A 121 14.38 31.16 -16.48
N ALA A 122 13.17 30.63 -16.66
CA ALA A 122 12.02 31.00 -15.84
C ALA A 122 12.21 30.60 -14.37
N TYR A 123 12.75 29.41 -14.11
CA TYR A 123 13.02 28.93 -12.75
C TYR A 123 14.15 29.69 -12.05
N ASP A 124 15.15 30.16 -12.80
CA ASP A 124 16.21 31.02 -12.24
C ASP A 124 15.66 32.39 -11.83
N CYS A 125 14.77 32.99 -12.64
CA CYS A 125 14.09 34.24 -12.31
C CYS A 125 13.16 34.11 -11.08
N ILE A 126 12.39 33.02 -11.01
CA ILE A 126 11.54 32.72 -9.85
C ILE A 126 12.40 32.55 -8.59
N CYS A 127 13.52 31.82 -8.70
CA CYS A 127 14.47 31.66 -7.61
C CYS A 127 15.03 33.01 -7.15
N PHE A 128 15.50 33.84 -8.08
CA PHE A 128 16.02 35.17 -7.81
C PHE A 128 15.01 36.06 -7.06
N PHE A 129 13.75 36.07 -7.51
CA PHE A 129 12.66 36.81 -6.86
C PHE A 129 12.50 36.41 -5.39
N PHE A 130 12.42 35.11 -5.09
CA PHE A 130 12.27 34.64 -3.71
C PHE A 130 13.51 34.91 -2.85
N LEU A 131 14.72 34.82 -3.41
CA LEU A 131 15.96 35.11 -2.68
C LEU A 131 16.06 36.58 -2.28
N ILE A 132 15.73 37.52 -3.18
CA ILE A 132 15.70 38.96 -2.88
C ILE A 132 14.59 39.28 -1.89
N PHE A 133 13.39 38.72 -2.09
CA PHE A 133 12.27 38.95 -1.19
C PHE A 133 12.62 38.53 0.25
N GLN A 134 13.27 37.38 0.42
CA GLN A 134 13.73 36.92 1.72
C GLN A 134 14.87 37.79 2.29
N GLN A 135 15.77 38.30 1.44
CA GLN A 135 16.82 39.24 1.87
C GLN A 135 16.20 40.54 2.42
N ARG A 136 15.12 41.04 1.81
CA ARG A 136 14.39 42.20 2.32
C ARG A 136 13.80 41.92 3.69
N ILE A 137 13.22 40.74 3.91
CA ILE A 137 12.68 40.33 5.21
C ILE A 137 13.78 40.33 6.30
N PHE A 138 15.00 39.86 6.00
CA PHE A 138 16.10 39.86 6.97
C PHE A 138 16.52 41.25 7.45
N LYS A 139 16.25 42.30 6.66
CA LYS A 139 16.56 43.70 7.02
C LYS A 139 15.42 44.39 7.79
N THR A 140 14.25 43.77 7.91
CA THR A 140 13.06 44.39 8.53
C THR A 140 13.03 44.20 10.05
N TYR A 141 12.46 45.16 10.78
CA TYR A 141 12.29 45.07 12.25
C TYR A 141 11.52 43.82 12.72
N HIS A 142 10.52 43.37 11.96
CA HIS A 142 9.78 42.13 12.24
C HIS A 142 10.66 40.88 12.33
N PHE A 143 11.82 40.86 11.66
CA PHE A 143 12.77 39.76 11.76
C PHE A 143 13.32 39.62 13.18
N PHE A 144 13.56 40.72 13.90
CA PHE A 144 14.03 40.66 15.30
C PHE A 144 12.99 40.05 16.24
N HIS A 145 11.69 40.32 16.03
CA HIS A 145 10.64 39.64 16.77
C HIS A 145 10.63 38.13 16.52
N MET A 146 10.84 37.71 15.27
CA MET A 146 10.97 36.29 14.93
C MET A 146 12.22 35.66 15.56
N VAL A 147 13.36 36.35 15.57
CA VAL A 147 14.59 35.87 16.23
C VAL A 147 14.36 35.69 17.73
N ASN A 148 13.72 36.67 18.38
CA ASN A 148 13.35 36.58 19.79
C ASN A 148 12.39 35.42 20.06
N ASP A 149 11.42 35.20 19.18
CA ASP A 149 10.51 34.05 19.28
C ASP A 149 11.25 32.70 19.23
N ILE A 150 12.29 32.61 18.39
CA ILE A 150 13.14 31.41 18.25
C ILE A 150 14.08 31.24 19.46
N LYS A 151 14.59 32.34 20.04
CA LYS A 151 15.35 32.28 21.31
C LYS A 151 14.48 31.75 22.45
N ALA A 152 13.25 32.24 22.58
CA ALA A 152 12.28 31.74 23.56
C ALA A 152 11.96 30.25 23.35
N GLN A 153 11.74 29.83 22.09
CA GLN A 153 11.56 28.42 21.75
C GLN A 153 12.78 27.55 22.11
N THR A 154 13.99 28.09 21.96
CA THR A 154 15.23 27.39 22.30
C THR A 154 15.36 27.20 23.81
N ILE A 155 14.93 28.18 24.63
CA ILE A 155 14.90 28.04 26.09
C ILE A 155 13.89 26.97 26.53
N LEU A 156 12.70 26.96 25.94
CA LEU A 156 11.64 25.99 26.23
C LEU A 156 11.87 24.61 25.60
N SER A 157 13.01 24.38 24.96
CA SER A 157 13.25 23.18 24.16
C SER A 157 13.35 21.88 24.98
N ASN A 158 13.33 21.91 26.31
CA ASN A 158 13.24 20.69 27.12
C ASN A 158 11.82 20.41 27.64
N ARG A 159 10.96 21.44 27.65
CA ARG A 159 9.66 21.38 28.31
C ARG A 159 8.67 20.46 27.62
N GLY A 160 8.57 20.53 26.29
CA GLY A 160 7.61 19.70 25.56
C GLY A 160 7.88 18.20 25.68
N ALA A 161 9.15 17.79 25.78
CA ALA A 161 9.51 16.39 26.03
C ALA A 161 9.06 15.92 27.42
N GLU A 162 9.18 16.78 28.44
CA GLU A 162 8.73 16.52 29.81
C GLU A 162 7.20 16.36 29.88
N LEU A 163 6.45 17.29 29.26
CA LEU A 163 4.99 17.25 29.22
C LEU A 163 4.46 15.99 28.52
N ILE A 164 5.10 15.55 27.43
CA ILE A 164 4.73 14.30 26.74
C ILE A 164 4.92 13.09 27.67
N VAL A 165 6.02 13.04 28.42
CA VAL A 165 6.28 11.95 29.38
C VAL A 165 5.27 11.99 30.52
N GLU A 166 4.95 13.17 31.04
CA GLU A 166 3.96 13.35 32.10
C GLU A 166 2.56 12.89 31.68
N GLN A 167 2.09 13.31 30.50
CA GLN A 167 0.79 12.87 29.97
C GLN A 167 0.72 11.35 29.77
N LYS A 168 1.78 10.73 29.22
CA LYS A 168 1.84 9.27 29.06
C LYS A 168 1.82 8.55 30.40
N ARG A 169 2.52 9.08 31.41
CA ARG A 169 2.50 8.56 32.77
C ARG A 169 1.10 8.60 33.37
N LYS A 170 0.38 9.72 33.23
CA LYS A 170 -1.01 9.87 33.68
C LYS A 170 -1.95 8.86 33.00
N LYS A 171 -1.85 8.71 31.67
CA LYS A 171 -2.66 7.73 30.91
C LYS A 171 -2.39 6.29 31.34
N ARG A 172 -1.12 5.92 31.52
CA ARG A 172 -0.74 4.59 31.98
C ARG A 172 -1.28 4.30 33.38
N GLN A 173 -1.14 5.25 34.31
CA GLN A 173 -1.69 5.11 35.66
C GLN A 173 -3.21 4.91 35.66
N ALA A 174 -3.94 5.59 34.77
CA ALA A 174 -5.39 5.40 34.63
C ALA A 174 -5.75 4.00 34.12
N ILE A 175 -5.01 3.46 33.15
CA ILE A 175 -5.22 2.10 32.62
C ILE A 175 -4.81 1.05 33.65
N ASP A 176 -3.66 1.24 34.32
CA ASP A 176 -3.21 0.33 35.38
C ASP A 176 -4.23 0.30 36.54
N LEU A 177 -4.88 1.43 36.86
CA LEU A 177 -5.97 1.49 37.82
C LEU A 177 -7.21 0.73 37.33
N GLN A 178 -7.61 0.91 36.08
CA GLN A 178 -8.71 0.15 35.48
C GLN A 178 -8.43 -1.35 35.47
N ASP A 179 -7.22 -1.77 35.10
CA ASP A 179 -6.80 -3.17 35.11
C ASP A 179 -6.80 -3.75 36.53
N LYS A 180 -6.38 -2.97 37.53
CA LYS A 180 -6.50 -3.36 38.94
C LYS A 180 -7.97 -3.53 39.34
N THR A 181 -8.84 -2.58 39.02
CA THR A 181 -10.28 -2.69 39.30
C THR A 181 -10.90 -3.92 38.61
N ILE A 182 -10.52 -4.20 37.37
CA ILE A 182 -10.99 -5.38 36.64
C ILE A 182 -10.50 -6.66 37.32
N ARG A 183 -9.22 -6.73 37.73
CA ARG A 183 -8.68 -7.88 38.47
C ARG A 183 -9.38 -8.08 39.80
N GLU A 184 -9.58 -7.01 40.57
CA GLU A 184 -10.32 -7.06 41.83
C GLU A 184 -11.77 -7.53 41.62
N ASN A 185 -12.43 -7.08 40.54
CA ASN A 185 -13.78 -7.53 40.19
C ASN A 185 -13.78 -9.01 39.78
N ILE A 186 -12.77 -9.48 39.04
CA ILE A 186 -12.60 -10.89 38.68
C ILE A 186 -12.33 -11.73 39.93
N GLU A 187 -11.46 -11.28 40.84
CA GLU A 187 -11.16 -11.97 42.10
C GLU A 187 -12.39 -12.03 43.00
N LYS A 188 -13.14 -10.93 43.14
CA LYS A 188 -14.42 -10.91 43.87
C LYS A 188 -15.42 -11.88 43.25
N LYS A 189 -15.53 -11.92 41.91
CA LYS A 189 -16.38 -12.90 41.21
C LYS A 189 -15.91 -14.33 41.45
N LEU A 190 -14.62 -14.60 41.28
CA LEU A 190 -14.05 -15.93 41.44
C LEU A 190 -14.18 -16.42 42.89
N ALA A 191 -13.96 -15.54 43.87
CA ALA A 191 -14.14 -15.83 45.29
C ALA A 191 -15.61 -16.08 45.62
N LYS A 192 -16.53 -15.29 45.06
CA LYS A 192 -17.98 -15.49 45.24
C LYS A 192 -18.44 -16.79 44.60
N VAL A 193 -18.03 -17.07 43.36
CA VAL A 193 -18.27 -18.35 42.67
C VAL A 193 -17.69 -19.51 43.47
N ARG A 194 -16.47 -19.38 43.99
CA ARG A 194 -15.84 -20.41 44.84
C ARG A 194 -16.60 -20.62 46.15
N ALA A 195 -17.06 -19.55 46.81
CA ALA A 195 -17.83 -19.63 48.04
C ALA A 195 -19.20 -20.27 47.80
N THR A 196 -19.87 -19.90 46.71
CA THR A 196 -21.10 -20.56 46.26
C THR A 196 -20.83 -22.03 45.97
N HIS A 197 -19.80 -22.35 45.18
CA HIS A 197 -19.41 -23.73 44.88
C HIS A 197 -19.12 -24.51 46.17
N GLN A 198 -18.40 -23.94 47.14
CA GLN A 198 -18.15 -24.58 48.43
C GLN A 198 -19.42 -24.81 49.25
N ARG A 199 -20.34 -23.83 49.29
CA ARG A 199 -21.64 -23.96 49.98
C ARG A 199 -22.52 -25.04 49.36
N VAL A 200 -22.56 -25.06 48.03
CA VAL A 200 -23.37 -25.96 47.24
C VAL A 200 -22.83 -27.40 47.29
N HIS A 201 -21.50 -27.57 47.25
CA HIS A 201 -20.89 -28.90 47.20
C HIS A 201 -20.69 -29.56 48.58
N GLY A 202 -20.64 -28.81 49.69
CA GLY A 202 -20.56 -29.35 51.06
C GLY A 202 -19.48 -30.42 51.32
N ASN A 203 -19.53 -31.11 52.47
CA ASN A 203 -18.58 -32.17 52.83
C ASN A 203 -18.68 -33.44 51.95
N ALA A 204 -19.76 -33.62 51.18
CA ALA A 204 -20.01 -34.81 50.36
C ALA A 204 -19.16 -34.87 49.07
N TYR A 205 -18.74 -33.73 48.52
CA TYR A 205 -17.96 -33.65 47.28
C TYR A 205 -16.44 -33.85 47.47
N ALA A 206 -15.93 -33.61 48.68
CA ALA A 206 -14.50 -33.73 48.98
C ALA A 206 -13.97 -35.16 48.79
N ARG A 207 -14.84 -36.18 48.83
CA ARG A 207 -14.50 -37.61 48.75
C ARG A 207 -14.36 -38.16 47.32
N LYS A 208 -14.83 -37.45 46.28
CA LYS A 208 -14.89 -37.92 44.88
C LYS A 208 -13.87 -37.26 43.93
N LYS A 209 -12.82 -36.65 44.50
CA LYS A 209 -11.91 -35.70 43.83
C LYS A 209 -10.91 -36.31 42.83
N THR A 210 -10.99 -37.60 42.52
CA THR A 210 -9.91 -38.32 41.82
C THR A 210 -10.00 -38.31 40.29
N ASN A 211 -11.17 -38.09 39.68
CA ASN A 211 -11.33 -38.14 38.21
C ASN A 211 -11.86 -36.82 37.61
N GLN A 212 -11.06 -36.18 36.73
CA GLN A 212 -11.40 -34.94 36.02
C GLN A 212 -12.69 -35.05 35.19
N SER A 213 -12.93 -36.20 34.55
CA SER A 213 -14.12 -36.45 33.72
C SER A 213 -15.42 -36.48 34.53
N TYR A 214 -15.36 -36.90 35.79
CA TYR A 214 -16.52 -36.91 36.69
C TYR A 214 -16.89 -35.48 37.10
N ILE A 215 -15.90 -34.65 37.43
CA ILE A 215 -16.09 -33.24 37.82
C ILE A 215 -16.72 -32.41 36.70
N LEU A 216 -16.34 -32.67 35.44
CA LEU A 216 -16.88 -31.93 34.31
C LEU A 216 -18.37 -32.27 34.04
N LYS A 217 -18.80 -33.48 34.41
CA LYS A 217 -20.15 -33.99 34.15
C LYS A 217 -21.08 -33.90 35.37
N SER A 218 -20.59 -33.45 36.51
CA SER A 218 -21.30 -33.50 37.77
C SER A 218 -22.24 -32.31 38.01
N SER A 219 -22.97 -31.92 36.95
CA SER A 219 -23.98 -30.87 36.96
C SER A 219 -25.31 -31.41 37.51
N ASP A 220 -25.97 -30.63 38.36
CA ASP A 220 -27.25 -30.97 39.00
C ASP A 220 -28.14 -29.72 39.12
N TYR A 221 -29.45 -29.92 39.30
CA TYR A 221 -30.46 -28.85 39.32
C TYR A 221 -30.21 -27.75 40.36
N TYR A 222 -29.56 -28.06 41.49
CA TYR A 222 -29.25 -27.10 42.55
C TYR A 222 -28.33 -25.95 42.08
N MET A 223 -27.66 -26.06 40.93
CA MET A 223 -26.78 -25.03 40.39
C MET A 223 -27.54 -23.85 39.76
N PHE A 224 -28.85 -23.99 39.52
CA PHE A 224 -29.69 -23.00 38.84
C PHE A 224 -30.67 -22.26 39.77
N ASP A 225 -30.55 -22.41 41.09
CA ASP A 225 -31.41 -21.69 42.04
C ASP A 225 -31.15 -20.17 42.01
N ASP A 226 -32.21 -19.36 41.90
CA ASP A 226 -32.15 -17.90 41.77
C ASP A 226 -31.40 -17.19 42.93
N ALA A 227 -31.35 -17.82 44.11
CA ALA A 227 -30.56 -17.35 45.25
C ALA A 227 -29.04 -17.30 44.94
N ILE A 228 -28.57 -18.05 43.94
CA ILE A 228 -27.20 -18.13 43.47
C ILE A 228 -26.93 -17.13 42.33
N LEU A 229 -27.97 -16.73 41.57
CA LEU A 229 -27.85 -15.99 40.31
C LEU A 229 -27.78 -14.46 40.45
N ASN A 230 -28.25 -13.88 41.55
CA ASN A 230 -28.28 -12.42 41.82
C ASN A 230 -26.89 -11.80 42.05
N ASN A 231 -26.03 -11.80 41.02
CA ASN A 231 -24.60 -11.45 41.11
C ASN A 231 -24.12 -10.54 39.97
N ASP A 232 -24.79 -9.41 39.77
CA ASP A 232 -24.40 -8.43 38.75
C ASP A 232 -23.24 -7.53 39.22
N ILE A 233 -22.04 -8.12 39.34
CA ILE A 233 -20.81 -7.33 39.37
C ILE A 233 -20.38 -7.17 37.91
N PRO A 234 -20.34 -5.96 37.33
CA PRO A 234 -19.88 -5.80 35.94
C PRO A 234 -18.37 -6.10 35.84
N LEU A 235 -17.97 -6.98 34.91
CA LEU A 235 -16.55 -7.36 34.67
C LEU A 235 -15.69 -6.19 34.19
N ARG A 236 -16.32 -5.23 33.51
CA ARG A 236 -15.73 -3.99 33.06
C ARG A 236 -16.59 -2.87 33.64
N PRO A 237 -16.03 -1.81 34.26
CA PRO A 237 -16.84 -0.66 34.62
C PRO A 237 -17.58 -0.20 33.35
N GLU A 238 -18.91 -0.10 33.42
CA GLU A 238 -19.67 0.45 32.30
C GLU A 238 -19.02 1.78 31.96
N THR A 239 -18.53 1.86 30.72
CA THR A 239 -18.01 3.11 30.20
C THR A 239 -19.24 3.99 30.12
N LYS A 240 -19.44 4.84 31.15
CA LYS A 240 -20.36 5.98 31.05
C LYS A 240 -19.96 6.60 29.72
N GLN A 241 -20.83 6.47 28.72
CA GLN A 241 -20.67 7.24 27.51
C GLN A 241 -20.68 8.66 28.02
N ASN A 242 -19.49 9.25 28.11
CA ASN A 242 -19.33 10.67 28.29
C ASN A 242 -19.85 11.24 26.97
N VAL A 243 -21.16 11.26 26.81
CA VAL A 243 -21.82 12.25 25.96
C VAL A 243 -21.42 13.53 26.64
N SER A 244 -20.26 14.09 26.25
CA SER A 244 -19.94 15.47 26.60
C SER A 244 -21.20 16.21 26.22
N LYS A 245 -21.88 16.83 27.18
CA LYS A 245 -23.04 17.66 26.89
C LYS A 245 -22.56 18.64 25.83
N SER A 246 -22.90 18.36 24.58
CA SER A 246 -22.46 19.15 23.44
C SER A 246 -22.99 20.54 23.72
N ASP A 247 -22.09 21.52 23.73
CA ASP A 247 -22.45 22.88 24.12
C ASP A 247 -23.67 23.28 23.28
N PRO A 248 -24.80 23.70 23.88
CA PRO A 248 -26.05 23.94 23.14
C PRO A 248 -25.93 25.00 22.04
N TYR A 249 -24.80 25.71 22.02
CA TYR A 249 -24.44 26.82 21.15
C TYR A 249 -23.48 26.43 20.01
N ASP A 250 -22.90 25.24 20.06
CA ASP A 250 -22.05 24.72 18.99
C ASP A 250 -22.88 24.31 17.76
N PRO A 251 -22.29 24.40 16.55
CA PRO A 251 -22.96 23.92 15.35
C PRO A 251 -23.27 22.42 15.46
N MET A 252 -24.41 22.02 14.89
CA MET A 252 -24.94 20.65 15.01
C MET A 252 -24.06 19.64 14.25
N PRO A 253 -23.59 18.55 14.88
CA PRO A 253 -22.89 17.48 14.19
C PRO A 253 -23.86 16.66 13.32
N LEU A 254 -23.30 15.95 12.33
CA LEU A 254 -24.09 15.17 11.37
C LEU A 254 -24.98 14.11 12.05
N THR A 255 -24.50 13.47 13.11
CA THR A 255 -25.26 12.45 13.85
C THR A 255 -26.52 13.02 14.51
N GLU A 256 -26.40 14.19 15.14
CA GLU A 256 -27.54 14.90 15.73
C GLU A 256 -28.50 15.40 14.64
N TYR A 257 -27.96 15.88 13.52
CA TYR A 257 -28.74 16.35 12.38
C TYR A 257 -29.56 15.22 11.73
N LEU A 258 -28.95 14.05 11.51
CA LEU A 258 -29.62 12.87 10.94
C LEU A 258 -30.60 12.23 11.91
N LYS A 259 -30.29 12.18 13.21
CA LYS A 259 -31.23 11.71 14.23
C LYS A 259 -32.47 12.61 14.27
N LEU A 260 -32.27 13.93 14.25
CA LEU A 260 -33.38 14.88 14.19
C LEU A 260 -34.21 14.73 12.91
N PHE A 261 -33.58 14.46 11.75
CA PHE A 261 -34.29 14.17 10.50
C PHE A 261 -35.05 12.84 10.52
N HIS A 262 -34.52 11.81 11.17
CA HIS A 262 -35.23 10.54 11.34
C HIS A 262 -36.50 10.72 12.18
N ASP A 263 -36.44 11.59 13.18
CA ASP A 263 -37.53 11.79 14.13
C ASP A 263 -38.53 12.89 13.69
N THR A 264 -38.16 13.80 12.76
CA THR A 264 -38.96 15.00 12.40
C THR A 264 -38.84 15.43 10.93
N ASP A 265 -39.79 16.27 10.46
CA ASP A 265 -39.82 16.79 9.08
C ASP A 265 -38.68 17.78 8.77
N VAL A 266 -38.25 17.81 7.50
CA VAL A 266 -37.17 18.67 6.95
C VAL A 266 -37.31 20.15 7.36
N ALA A 267 -38.52 20.70 7.36
CA ALA A 267 -38.76 22.10 7.71
C ALA A 267 -38.40 22.42 9.18
N THR A 268 -38.72 21.50 10.09
CA THR A 268 -38.43 21.65 11.54
C THR A 268 -36.94 21.53 11.84
N VAL A 269 -36.23 20.70 11.08
CA VAL A 269 -34.76 20.56 11.13
C VAL A 269 -34.09 21.89 10.74
N LEU A 270 -34.55 22.51 9.66
CA LEU A 270 -34.05 23.80 9.20
C LEU A 270 -34.33 24.93 10.21
N GLU A 271 -35.52 24.95 10.80
CA GLU A 271 -35.89 25.94 11.83
C GLU A 271 -34.99 25.83 13.08
N LYS A 272 -34.77 24.62 13.60
CA LYS A 272 -33.87 24.38 14.75
C LYS A 272 -32.43 24.79 14.43
N ARG A 273 -31.96 24.55 13.21
CA ARG A 273 -30.63 24.98 12.74
C ARG A 273 -30.52 26.50 12.69
N ASP A 274 -31.50 27.18 12.12
CA ASP A 274 -31.50 28.65 12.02
C ASP A 274 -31.57 29.30 13.41
N LEU A 275 -32.31 28.70 14.34
CA LEU A 275 -32.34 29.12 15.73
C LEU A 275 -30.94 29.06 16.38
N ARG A 276 -30.19 27.95 16.20
CA ARG A 276 -28.81 27.83 16.71
C ARG A 276 -27.89 28.89 16.09
N ARG A 277 -27.97 29.12 14.78
CA ARG A 277 -27.18 30.16 14.09
C ARG A 277 -27.45 31.56 14.66
N ARG A 278 -28.72 31.91 14.92
CA ARG A 278 -29.08 33.21 15.53
C ARG A 278 -28.53 33.35 16.94
N LYS A 279 -28.66 32.30 17.77
CA LYS A 279 -28.11 32.29 19.14
C LYS A 279 -26.59 32.47 19.15
N ARG A 280 -25.85 31.82 18.23
CA ARG A 280 -24.40 31.99 18.09
C ARG A 280 -23.99 33.42 17.72
N LYS A 281 -24.71 34.05 16.78
CA LYS A 281 -24.45 35.46 16.41
C LYS A 281 -24.67 36.42 17.59
N LEU A 282 -25.64 36.15 18.46
CA LEU A 282 -25.85 36.96 19.66
C LEU A 282 -24.74 36.79 20.68
N MET A 283 -24.28 35.55 20.91
CA MET A 283 -23.11 35.28 21.76
C MET A 283 -21.87 36.01 21.26
N GLN A 284 -21.62 36.03 19.94
CA GLN A 284 -20.52 36.79 19.32
C GLN A 284 -20.64 38.30 19.52
N GLN A 285 -21.85 38.83 19.68
CA GLN A 285 -22.11 40.24 19.97
C GLN A 285 -22.13 40.55 21.48
N GLY A 286 -21.80 39.58 22.35
CA GLY A 286 -21.90 39.73 23.81
C GLY A 286 -23.34 39.86 24.33
N LYS A 287 -24.35 39.52 23.51
CA LYS A 287 -25.79 39.63 23.86
C LYS A 287 -26.34 38.31 24.38
N ASN A 288 -27.33 38.39 25.28
CA ASN A 288 -27.95 37.20 25.89
C ASN A 288 -28.70 36.33 24.86
N PRO A 289 -28.29 35.07 24.62
CA PRO A 289 -28.89 34.18 23.62
C PRO A 289 -30.29 33.65 24.02
N ARG A 290 -30.72 33.84 25.27
CA ARG A 290 -32.07 33.44 25.74
C ARG A 290 -33.19 34.37 25.24
N ALA A 291 -32.85 35.53 24.69
CA ALA A 291 -33.82 36.50 24.17
C ALA A 291 -34.49 36.06 22.84
N VAL A 292 -33.92 35.08 22.11
CA VAL A 292 -34.48 34.60 20.83
C VAL A 292 -35.40 33.41 21.07
N LYS A 293 -36.70 33.61 20.90
CA LYS A 293 -37.73 32.57 20.86
C LYS A 293 -38.02 32.16 19.41
N THR A 294 -38.45 30.91 19.22
CA THR A 294 -38.97 30.41 17.94
C THR A 294 -40.26 31.17 17.62
N SER A 295 -40.29 31.88 16.49
CA SER A 295 -41.52 32.51 16.00
C SER A 295 -42.31 31.45 15.23
N PRO A 296 -43.63 31.29 15.43
CA PRO A 296 -44.43 30.39 14.62
C PRO A 296 -44.28 30.79 13.15
N GLY A 297 -43.97 29.84 12.28
CA GLY A 297 -43.92 30.07 10.83
C GLY A 297 -45.25 30.64 10.32
N PRO A 298 -45.23 31.41 9.21
CA PRO A 298 -46.44 32.05 8.68
C PRO A 298 -47.49 31.00 8.36
N SER A 299 -48.69 31.18 8.91
CA SER A 299 -49.87 30.38 8.61
C SER A 299 -50.08 30.31 7.09
N THR A 300 -50.26 29.08 6.61
CA THR A 300 -50.57 28.77 5.23
C THR A 300 -51.98 29.23 4.87
N SER A 301 -52.13 30.50 4.51
CA SER A 301 -53.27 30.99 3.74
C SER A 301 -52.75 32.07 2.80
N ASN A 302 -52.80 31.79 1.48
CA ASN A 302 -52.54 32.69 0.35
C ASN A 302 -51.10 32.74 -0.22
N ILE A 303 -50.60 31.65 -0.82
CA ILE A 303 -49.50 31.75 -1.81
C ILE A 303 -49.73 30.81 -3.03
N ARG A 304 -49.55 31.41 -4.22
CA ARG A 304 -49.67 30.89 -5.61
C ARG A 304 -48.93 29.56 -5.83
N LYS A 305 -49.55 28.62 -6.58
CA LYS A 305 -49.07 27.23 -6.81
C LYS A 305 -47.64 27.14 -7.41
N ASP A 306 -47.20 28.10 -8.22
CA ASP A 306 -45.86 28.10 -8.84
C ASP A 306 -44.71 28.33 -7.84
N SER A 307 -44.94 29.06 -6.76
CA SER A 307 -43.96 29.28 -5.68
C SER A 307 -43.69 28.00 -4.86
N ARG A 308 -44.59 27.02 -4.89
CA ARG A 308 -44.54 25.83 -4.04
C ARG A 308 -43.45 24.84 -4.46
N LYS A 309 -43.20 24.67 -5.78
CA LYS A 309 -42.10 23.82 -6.29
C LYS A 309 -40.75 24.45 -5.95
N THR A 310 -40.57 25.73 -6.26
CA THR A 310 -39.33 26.49 -6.01
C THR A 310 -38.97 26.52 -4.53
N ARG A 311 -39.96 26.68 -3.63
CA ARG A 311 -39.75 26.63 -2.17
C ARG A 311 -39.37 25.24 -1.66
N LYS A 312 -39.93 24.17 -2.24
CA LYS A 312 -39.51 22.78 -1.94
C LYS A 312 -38.08 22.53 -2.39
N PHE A 313 -37.72 22.94 -3.61
CA PHE A 313 -36.34 22.84 -4.10
C PHE A 313 -35.36 23.65 -3.24
N LEU A 314 -35.72 24.87 -2.84
CA LEU A 314 -34.91 25.70 -1.95
C LEU A 314 -34.74 25.06 -0.57
N ASN A 315 -35.80 24.50 0.03
CA ASN A 315 -35.71 23.80 1.31
C ASN A 315 -34.84 22.55 1.22
N ILE A 316 -34.93 21.79 0.12
CA ILE A 316 -34.05 20.63 -0.14
C ILE A 316 -32.60 21.08 -0.31
N PHE A 317 -32.36 22.15 -1.07
CA PHE A 317 -31.02 22.71 -1.23
C PHE A 317 -30.43 23.19 0.10
N LEU A 318 -31.20 23.93 0.90
CA LEU A 318 -30.79 24.39 2.24
C LEU A 318 -30.56 23.22 3.20
N PHE A 319 -31.30 22.12 3.03
CA PHE A 319 -31.12 20.88 3.80
C PHE A 319 -29.83 20.15 3.38
N ILE A 320 -29.52 20.07 2.09
CA ILE A 320 -28.26 19.49 1.58
C ILE A 320 -27.06 20.34 2.03
N TRP A 321 -27.15 21.66 1.89
CA TRP A 321 -26.17 22.59 2.48
C TRP A 321 -26.09 22.44 4.00
N GLY A 322 -27.23 22.13 4.60
CA GLY A 322 -27.42 21.68 5.97
C GLY A 322 -26.45 20.58 6.37
N ILE A 323 -26.58 19.46 5.67
CA ILE A 323 -25.77 18.25 5.80
C ILE A 323 -24.29 18.55 5.57
N PHE A 324 -23.94 19.34 4.55
CA PHE A 324 -22.55 19.68 4.25
C PHE A 324 -21.86 20.44 5.39
N GLU A 325 -22.51 21.47 5.96
CA GLU A 325 -21.96 22.16 7.13
C GLU A 325 -21.87 21.26 8.36
N SER A 326 -22.89 20.43 8.61
CA SER A 326 -22.89 19.48 9.74
C SER A 326 -21.80 18.42 9.58
N LEU A 327 -21.47 18.03 8.33
CA LEU A 327 -20.36 17.14 8.01
C LEU A 327 -19.01 17.81 8.29
N ILE A 328 -18.82 19.07 7.89
CA ILE A 328 -17.60 19.84 8.21
C ILE A 328 -17.41 19.92 9.73
N VAL A 329 -18.49 20.21 10.46
CA VAL A 329 -18.47 20.31 11.93
C VAL A 329 -18.14 18.97 12.57
N SER A 330 -18.79 17.89 12.13
CA SER A 330 -18.49 16.53 12.60
C SER A 330 -17.04 16.15 12.32
N THR A 331 -16.52 16.51 11.15
CA THR A 331 -15.13 16.27 10.78
C THR A 331 -14.17 17.12 11.63
N THR A 332 -14.53 18.36 11.92
CA THR A 332 -13.76 19.26 12.80
C THR A 332 -13.68 18.71 14.23
N LEU A 333 -14.80 18.23 14.78
CA LEU A 333 -14.84 17.60 16.10
C LEU A 333 -13.98 16.32 16.13
N PHE A 334 -14.08 15.49 15.10
CA PHE A 334 -13.25 14.29 14.95
C PHE A 334 -11.74 14.63 14.88
N PHE A 335 -11.37 15.65 14.10
CA PHE A 335 -9.98 16.13 14.03
C PHE A 335 -9.50 16.73 15.35
N ASN A 336 -10.36 17.46 16.05
CA ASN A 336 -10.07 18.03 17.36
C ASN A 336 -9.84 16.94 18.41
N GLU A 337 -10.66 15.90 18.43
CA GLU A 337 -10.51 14.76 19.33
C GLU A 337 -9.20 14.01 19.06
N ARG A 338 -8.87 13.77 17.79
CA ARG A 338 -7.63 13.06 17.42
C ARG A 338 -6.36 13.84 17.73
N SER A 339 -6.41 15.17 17.65
CA SER A 339 -5.29 16.09 17.89
C SER A 339 -5.23 16.67 19.32
N LYS A 340 -6.13 16.24 20.22
CA LYS A 340 -6.30 16.79 21.57
C LYS A 340 -4.99 16.82 22.37
N ASP A 341 -4.30 15.69 22.48
CA ASP A 341 -3.04 15.57 23.22
C ASP A 341 -1.98 16.59 22.76
N PHE A 342 -1.84 16.76 21.44
CA PHE A 342 -0.87 17.68 20.86
C PHE A 342 -1.24 19.14 21.12
N ARG A 343 -2.54 19.47 21.09
CA ARG A 343 -3.05 20.82 21.35
C ARG A 343 -2.88 21.23 22.81
N GLU A 344 -3.16 20.33 23.75
CA GLU A 344 -2.93 20.58 25.17
C GLU A 344 -1.46 20.95 25.43
N ILE A 345 -0.52 20.16 24.89
CA ILE A 345 0.92 20.44 25.00
C ILE A 345 1.27 21.78 24.35
N LEU A 346 0.75 22.06 23.16
CA LEU A 346 1.07 23.29 22.43
C LEU A 346 0.53 24.53 23.16
N ASN A 347 -0.68 24.45 23.71
CA ASN A 347 -1.29 25.54 24.48
C ASN A 347 -0.49 25.83 25.76
N GLU A 348 -0.06 24.79 26.48
CA GLU A 348 0.81 24.95 27.66
C GLU A 348 2.16 25.59 27.29
N ILE A 349 2.81 25.13 26.22
CA ILE A 349 4.07 25.72 25.75
C ILE A 349 3.88 27.18 25.33
N ASN A 350 2.79 27.51 24.63
CA ASN A 350 2.51 28.88 24.20
C ASN A 350 2.23 29.81 25.39
N ALA A 351 1.53 29.32 26.41
CA ALA A 351 1.31 30.05 27.66
C ALA A 351 2.64 30.30 28.40
N GLU A 352 3.47 29.28 28.60
CA GLU A 352 4.80 29.44 29.23
C GLU A 352 5.73 30.36 28.39
N LYS A 353 5.61 30.31 27.07
CA LYS A 353 6.34 31.22 26.16
C LYS A 353 5.87 32.66 26.28
N LYS A 354 4.58 32.90 26.49
CA LYS A 354 4.02 34.25 26.72
C LYS A 354 4.56 34.83 28.03
N ILE A 355 4.56 34.04 29.10
CA ILE A 355 5.14 34.40 30.41
C ILE A 355 6.63 34.79 30.26
N LEU A 356 7.41 33.98 29.54
CA LEU A 356 8.84 34.26 29.30
C LEU A 356 9.04 35.60 28.57
N LYS A 357 8.16 35.92 27.61
CA LYS A 357 8.25 37.15 26.81
C LYS A 357 7.90 38.41 27.59
N GLU A 358 6.92 38.34 28.49
CA GLU A 358 6.43 39.50 29.25
C GLU A 358 7.33 39.84 30.44
N HIS A 359 7.88 38.82 31.13
CA HIS A 359 8.49 39.02 32.44
C HIS A 359 10.02 38.94 32.48
N SER A 360 10.69 38.54 31.39
CA SER A 360 12.14 38.28 31.44
C SER A 360 12.93 38.96 30.32
N LYS A 361 14.17 39.36 30.61
CA LYS A 361 15.15 39.82 29.60
C LYS A 361 15.86 38.64 28.93
N TYR A 362 15.10 37.63 28.47
CA TYR A 362 15.62 36.38 27.89
C TYR A 362 16.44 36.57 26.60
N ALA A 363 16.36 37.73 25.96
CA ALA A 363 17.09 38.01 24.72
C ALA A 363 18.62 38.09 24.90
N ARG A 364 19.09 38.30 26.15
CA ARG A 364 20.52 38.33 26.52
C ARG A 364 21.07 36.91 26.60
N GLY A 365 22.14 36.64 25.86
CA GLY A 365 22.80 35.33 25.78
C GLY A 365 24.21 35.44 25.23
N VAL A 366 25.01 34.41 25.45
CA VAL A 366 26.42 34.36 25.02
C VAL A 366 26.51 33.71 23.64
N ARG A 367 27.52 34.06 22.85
CA ARG A 367 27.83 33.42 21.56
C ARG A 367 29.25 32.87 21.61
N LEU A 368 29.41 31.57 21.84
CA LEU A 368 30.71 30.92 22.00
C LEU A 368 31.14 30.20 20.70
N GLY A 369 32.46 30.11 20.49
CA GLY A 369 33.09 29.37 19.39
C GLY A 369 33.02 30.02 17.99
N THR A 370 33.67 29.37 17.02
CA THR A 370 33.75 29.79 15.60
C THR A 370 32.38 29.92 14.93
N ASN A 371 31.40 29.13 15.35
CA ASN A 371 30.04 29.14 14.81
C ASN A 371 29.12 30.25 15.37
N LYS A 372 29.56 30.98 16.42
CA LYS A 372 28.87 32.12 17.05
C LYS A 372 27.35 31.92 17.26
N VAL A 373 26.94 30.74 17.71
CA VAL A 373 25.53 30.40 17.98
C VAL A 373 25.13 30.95 19.35
N TRP A 374 23.97 31.58 19.44
CA TRP A 374 23.44 32.12 20.70
C TRP A 374 23.02 31.01 21.66
N SER A 375 23.42 31.13 22.94
CA SER A 375 23.00 30.30 24.07
C SER A 375 22.47 31.16 25.22
N PRO A 376 21.48 30.70 25.99
CA PRO A 376 20.99 31.42 27.16
C PRO A 376 22.07 31.51 28.26
N VAL A 377 22.07 32.60 29.04
CA VAL A 377 23.03 32.82 30.15
C VAL A 377 22.63 32.04 31.41
N GLN A 378 21.31 31.89 31.64
CA GLN A 378 20.74 31.34 32.87
C GLN A 378 19.60 30.37 32.54
N ASP A 379 19.27 29.49 33.49
CA ASP A 379 18.08 28.64 33.40
C ASP A 379 16.83 29.44 33.81
N TYR A 380 15.74 29.31 33.05
CA TYR A 380 14.51 30.08 33.24
C TYR A 380 13.39 29.26 33.89
N ARG A 381 13.66 28.02 34.29
CA ARG A 381 12.68 27.08 34.86
C ARG A 381 11.98 27.62 36.10
N ASP A 382 12.75 28.09 37.07
CA ASP A 382 12.21 28.51 38.37
C ASP A 382 11.28 29.72 38.23
N LEU A 383 11.61 30.63 37.30
CA LEU A 383 10.77 31.78 36.96
C LEU A 383 9.44 31.35 36.33
N ILE A 384 9.46 30.36 35.43
CA ILE A 384 8.24 29.85 34.78
C ILE A 384 7.35 29.15 35.82
N LEU A 385 7.94 28.38 36.73
CA LEU A 385 7.20 27.70 37.80
C LEU A 385 6.56 28.69 38.77
N ALA A 386 7.29 29.73 39.19
CA ALA A 386 6.77 30.75 40.11
C ALA A 386 5.59 31.56 39.55
N ARG A 387 5.52 31.72 38.22
CA ARG A 387 4.49 32.53 37.53
C ARG A 387 3.38 31.69 36.90
N ARG A 388 3.41 30.36 37.08
CA ARG A 388 2.47 29.42 36.45
C ARG A 388 1.02 29.64 36.90
N ASP A 389 0.82 30.16 38.11
CA ASP A 389 -0.52 30.34 38.70
C ASP A 389 -1.21 31.63 38.25
N ASP A 390 -0.48 32.57 37.65
CA ASP A 390 -1.05 33.79 37.03
C ASP A 390 -1.67 33.51 35.66
N LYS A 391 -2.28 32.33 35.47
CA LYS A 391 -3.01 32.00 34.23
C LYS A 391 -4.10 33.04 34.02
N VAL A 392 -3.81 34.03 33.19
CA VAL A 392 -4.83 34.85 32.56
C VAL A 392 -5.68 33.87 31.74
N GLU A 393 -6.95 33.69 32.12
CA GLU A 393 -7.93 32.98 31.31
C GLU A 393 -7.87 33.57 29.90
N GLU A 394 -7.37 32.78 28.94
CA GLU A 394 -7.46 33.16 27.53
C GLU A 394 -8.94 33.24 27.19
N GLN A 395 -9.40 34.46 26.95
CA GLN A 395 -10.68 34.74 26.30
C GLN A 395 -10.67 33.97 24.98
N HIS A 396 -11.41 32.86 24.91
CA HIS A 396 -11.62 32.14 23.67
C HIS A 396 -12.31 33.08 22.69
N ASP A 397 -11.55 33.62 21.73
CA ASP A 397 -12.11 34.37 20.61
C ASP A 397 -13.02 33.43 19.81
N TYR A 398 -14.33 33.49 20.07
CA TYR A 398 -15.38 32.82 19.29
C TYR A 398 -15.55 33.40 17.87
N GLN A 399 -14.56 34.17 17.41
CA GLN A 399 -14.58 34.99 16.20
C GLN A 399 -14.43 34.16 14.91
N ASP A 400 -14.03 32.89 15.02
CA ASP A 400 -13.63 32.11 13.85
C ASP A 400 -14.79 31.46 13.08
N SER A 401 -14.79 31.69 11.77
CA SER A 401 -15.68 31.03 10.81
C SER A 401 -15.59 29.49 10.91
N ILE A 402 -16.67 28.78 10.58
CA ILE A 402 -16.71 27.30 10.55
C ILE A 402 -15.56 26.76 9.67
N TYR A 403 -15.31 27.41 8.52
CA TYR A 403 -14.26 27.01 7.60
C TYR A 403 -12.85 27.26 8.15
N PHE A 404 -12.64 28.37 8.87
CA PHE A 404 -11.35 28.64 9.50
C PHE A 404 -11.05 27.62 10.60
N ASN A 405 -12.03 27.30 11.43
CA ASN A 405 -11.91 26.25 12.43
C ASN A 405 -11.60 24.89 11.81
N PHE A 406 -12.23 24.55 10.69
CA PHE A 406 -11.93 23.33 9.95
C PHE A 406 -10.49 23.32 9.41
N ILE A 407 -10.04 24.42 8.80
CA ILE A 407 -8.66 24.56 8.28
C ILE A 407 -7.65 24.47 9.43
N SER A 408 -7.91 25.16 10.55
CA SER A 408 -7.07 25.15 11.74
C SER A 408 -6.99 23.74 12.36
N ALA A 409 -8.13 23.06 12.52
CA ALA A 409 -8.18 21.69 13.00
C ALA A 409 -7.45 20.72 12.06
N THR A 410 -7.61 20.88 10.75
CA THR A 410 -6.91 20.08 9.73
C THR A 410 -5.39 20.31 9.80
N TRP A 411 -4.96 21.57 9.93
CA TRP A 411 -3.54 21.91 10.08
C TRP A 411 -2.94 21.34 11.36
N LEU A 412 -3.64 21.46 12.50
CA LEU A 412 -3.21 20.88 13.77
C LEU A 412 -3.17 19.35 13.74
N LEU A 413 -4.08 18.70 13.02
CA LEU A 413 -4.07 17.25 12.80
C LEU A 413 -2.84 16.82 11.98
N ILE A 414 -2.53 17.55 10.90
CA ILE A 414 -1.33 17.29 10.10
C ILE A 414 -0.08 17.47 10.97
N LEU A 415 -0.02 18.54 11.78
CA LEU A 415 1.10 18.79 12.69
C LEU A 415 1.26 17.69 13.75
N SER A 416 0.16 17.21 14.33
CA SER A 416 0.20 16.16 15.37
C SER A 416 0.69 14.81 14.82
N HIS A 417 0.47 14.54 13.54
CA HIS A 417 0.80 13.27 12.88
C HIS A 417 1.83 13.38 11.74
N THR A 418 2.71 14.39 11.76
CA THR A 418 3.78 14.57 10.76
C THR A 418 4.72 13.36 10.63
N GLU A 419 4.90 12.57 11.70
CA GLU A 419 5.68 11.32 11.69
C GLU A 419 5.09 10.31 10.71
N LEU A 420 3.80 10.02 10.85
CA LEU A 420 3.09 9.07 10.00
C LEU A 420 3.01 9.57 8.55
N LEU A 421 2.76 10.86 8.36
CA LEU A 421 2.75 11.47 7.03
C LEU A 421 4.10 11.29 6.32
N SER A 422 5.20 11.46 7.06
CA SER A 422 6.56 11.24 6.54
C SER A 422 6.75 9.79 6.10
N TYR A 423 6.35 8.82 6.92
CA TYR A 423 6.42 7.41 6.58
C TYR A 423 5.57 7.06 5.35
N CYS A 424 4.33 7.55 5.28
CA CYS A 424 3.43 7.30 4.14
C CYS A 424 4.02 7.77 2.81
N ILE A 425 4.67 8.94 2.78
CA ILE A 425 5.23 9.48 1.53
C ILE A 425 6.53 8.77 1.15
N ILE A 426 7.32 8.30 2.12
CA ILE A 426 8.48 7.44 1.87
C ILE A 426 8.04 6.12 1.24
N ILE A 427 7.01 5.48 1.80
CA ILE A 427 6.40 4.26 1.26
C ILE A 427 5.82 4.53 -0.13
N PHE A 428 5.12 5.66 -0.33
CA PHE A 428 4.57 6.05 -1.62
C PHE A 428 5.65 6.23 -2.70
N ASN A 429 6.83 6.75 -2.34
CA ASN A 429 7.96 6.88 -3.27
C ASN A 429 8.50 5.52 -3.71
N GLN A 430 8.60 4.55 -2.78
CA GLN A 430 8.97 3.18 -3.14
C GLN A 430 7.88 2.50 -3.98
N TYR A 431 6.61 2.71 -3.65
CA TYR A 431 5.47 2.20 -4.42
C TYR A 431 5.47 2.72 -5.87
N LYS A 432 5.76 4.01 -6.10
CA LYS A 432 5.77 4.58 -7.45
C LYS A 432 7.02 4.24 -8.26
N ARG A 433 8.19 4.17 -7.63
CA ARG A 433 9.47 4.02 -8.36
C ARG A 433 10.00 2.60 -8.37
N ALA A 434 9.75 1.81 -7.32
CA ALA A 434 10.29 0.46 -7.17
C ALA A 434 11.82 0.35 -7.36
N ASN A 435 12.56 1.41 -7.00
CA ASN A 435 14.01 1.45 -7.18
C ASN A 435 14.73 0.77 -6.01
N PHE A 436 15.87 0.13 -6.27
CA PHE A 436 16.73 -0.40 -5.20
C PHE A 436 17.30 0.70 -4.32
N ILE A 437 17.65 1.86 -4.90
CA ILE A 437 18.22 2.96 -4.11
C ILE A 437 17.22 3.57 -3.12
N SER A 438 15.90 3.40 -3.27
CA SER A 438 14.91 3.87 -2.28
C SER A 438 14.51 2.81 -1.25
N LEU A 439 14.89 1.55 -1.47
CA LEU A 439 14.50 0.40 -0.64
C LEU A 439 15.09 0.46 0.79
N PRO A 440 16.38 0.81 1.00
CA PRO A 440 16.93 0.95 2.36
C PRO A 440 16.17 1.96 3.21
N MET A 441 15.63 3.02 2.60
CA MET A 441 14.86 4.03 3.31
C MET A 441 13.57 3.46 3.91
N VAL A 442 12.85 2.64 3.15
CA VAL A 442 11.60 2.02 3.61
C VAL A 442 11.89 0.97 4.68
N ILE A 443 12.95 0.17 4.51
CA ILE A 443 13.38 -0.79 5.52
C ILE A 443 13.73 -0.07 6.83
N LEU A 444 14.50 1.03 6.77
CA LEU A 444 14.82 1.83 7.95
C LEU A 444 13.57 2.37 8.66
N VAL A 445 12.52 2.76 7.92
CA VAL A 445 11.25 3.19 8.51
C VAL A 445 10.61 2.08 9.33
N PHE A 446 10.48 0.85 8.78
CA PHE A 446 9.82 -0.27 9.46
C PHE A 446 10.67 -0.96 10.53
N CYS A 447 12.00 -0.93 10.38
CA CYS A 447 12.94 -1.62 11.27
C CYS A 447 13.50 -0.72 12.39
N TRP A 448 13.52 0.60 12.20
CA TRP A 448 14.05 1.53 13.20
C TRP A 448 13.03 2.64 13.52
N GLY A 449 12.51 3.32 12.50
CA GLY A 449 11.62 4.47 12.67
C GLY A 449 10.40 4.18 13.53
N THR A 450 9.56 3.23 13.12
CA THR A 450 8.27 2.95 13.78
C THR A 450 8.40 2.17 15.09
N LEU A 451 9.52 1.43 15.29
CA LEU A 451 9.77 0.60 16.47
C LEU A 451 10.29 1.37 17.69
N THR A 452 10.78 2.59 17.51
CA THR A 452 11.29 3.43 18.61
C THR A 452 10.19 3.87 19.61
N VAL A 453 10.50 3.73 20.90
CA VAL A 453 9.64 4.12 22.03
C VAL A 453 10.28 5.31 22.74
N PRO A 454 9.57 6.43 23.03
CA PRO A 454 8.19 6.78 22.68
C PRO A 454 8.03 7.42 21.28
N LYS A 455 9.09 8.02 20.73
CA LYS A 455 9.16 8.67 19.42
C LYS A 455 10.53 8.40 18.78
N PRO A 456 10.67 8.52 17.46
CA PRO A 456 11.94 8.26 16.78
C PRO A 456 13.03 9.23 17.22
N THR A 457 14.23 8.68 17.35
CA THR A 457 15.40 9.41 17.84
C THR A 457 15.83 10.46 16.80
N LYS A 458 16.51 11.52 17.28
CA LYS A 458 17.15 12.51 16.39
C LYS A 458 18.06 11.81 15.37
N THR A 459 18.77 10.76 15.78
CA THR A 459 19.70 10.03 14.89
C THR A 459 18.98 9.38 13.72
N PHE A 460 17.82 8.76 13.94
CA PHE A 460 17.02 8.17 12.86
C PHE A 460 16.65 9.23 11.81
N TRP A 461 16.12 10.36 12.24
CA TRP A 461 15.71 11.44 11.33
C TRP A 461 16.88 12.11 10.63
N VAL A 462 18.00 12.34 11.34
CA VAL A 462 19.24 12.86 10.74
C VAL A 462 19.72 11.90 9.65
N SER A 463 19.80 10.59 9.92
CA SER A 463 20.19 9.59 8.92
C SER A 463 19.23 9.56 7.73
N THR A 464 17.92 9.70 7.98
CA THR A 464 16.89 9.70 6.92
C THR A 464 17.00 10.94 6.02
N ILE A 465 17.19 12.12 6.60
CA ILE A 465 17.39 13.37 5.85
C ILE A 465 18.68 13.29 5.04
N SER A 466 19.79 12.86 5.65
CA SER A 466 21.07 12.68 4.96
C SER A 466 20.95 11.71 3.81
N TYR A 467 20.24 10.59 3.99
CA TYR A 467 20.02 9.60 2.94
C TYR A 467 19.25 10.20 1.74
N VAL A 468 18.16 10.93 1.99
CA VAL A 468 17.39 11.58 0.91
C VAL A 468 18.23 12.62 0.17
N LEU A 469 19.05 13.40 0.89
CA LEU A 469 19.97 14.36 0.28
C LEU A 469 21.00 13.66 -0.60
N ILE A 470 21.66 12.62 -0.10
CA ILE A 470 22.63 11.82 -0.87
C ILE A 470 21.96 11.22 -2.11
N MET A 471 20.78 10.63 -1.96
CA MET A 471 20.00 10.10 -3.08
C MET A 471 19.65 11.17 -4.11
N LEU A 472 19.29 12.38 -3.67
CA LEU A 472 18.98 13.49 -4.57
C LEU A 472 20.22 13.89 -5.37
N PHE A 473 21.39 13.98 -4.71
CA PHE A 473 22.66 14.27 -5.38
C PHE A 473 23.06 13.17 -6.37
N ILE A 474 23.02 11.90 -5.96
CA ILE A 474 23.35 10.76 -6.81
C ILE A 474 22.41 10.75 -8.02
N LYS A 475 21.10 10.79 -7.82
CA LYS A 475 20.16 10.79 -8.96
C LYS A 475 20.41 11.98 -9.89
N ASN A 476 20.56 13.18 -9.34
CA ASN A 476 20.84 14.37 -10.16
C ASN A 476 22.18 14.27 -10.92
N PHE A 477 23.19 13.64 -10.34
CA PHE A 477 24.49 13.40 -10.98
C PHE A 477 24.36 12.47 -12.19
N PHE A 478 23.61 11.38 -12.04
CA PHE A 478 23.42 10.41 -13.12
C PHE A 478 22.49 10.96 -14.23
N VAL A 479 21.55 11.87 -13.96
CA VAL A 479 20.77 12.50 -15.05
C VAL A 479 21.63 13.35 -16.00
N MET A 480 22.84 13.77 -15.61
CA MET A 480 23.71 14.61 -16.44
C MET A 480 24.44 13.87 -17.58
N ASP A 481 24.15 12.58 -17.84
CA ASP A 481 24.71 11.77 -18.95
C ASP A 481 26.26 11.79 -19.02
N ILE A 482 26.97 11.83 -17.87
CA ILE A 482 28.44 11.76 -17.84
C ILE A 482 28.95 10.40 -18.35
N ILE A 483 28.16 9.35 -18.15
CA ILE A 483 28.46 7.98 -18.60
C ILE A 483 27.45 7.61 -19.70
N PRO A 484 27.89 7.23 -20.91
CA PRO A 484 27.02 6.85 -22.00
C PRO A 484 26.49 5.42 -21.83
N TRP A 485 25.69 5.17 -20.79
CA TRP A 485 25.11 3.85 -20.50
C TRP A 485 23.88 3.51 -21.37
N GLU A 486 23.33 4.45 -22.12
CA GLU A 486 22.04 4.31 -22.80
C GLU A 486 22.22 4.46 -24.31
N THR A 487 22.45 3.34 -24.99
CA THR A 487 22.02 3.16 -26.38
C THR A 487 20.57 2.65 -26.34
N ASN A 488 19.69 3.13 -27.21
CA ASN A 488 18.26 2.79 -27.28
C ASN A 488 17.96 1.27 -27.45
N THR A 489 18.98 0.42 -27.52
CA THR A 489 18.94 -1.02 -27.79
C THR A 489 18.65 -1.89 -26.56
N HIS A 490 18.69 -1.36 -25.33
CA HIS A 490 18.57 -2.17 -24.09
C HIS A 490 17.33 -1.92 -23.24
N MET A 491 16.38 -1.09 -23.69
CA MET A 491 15.16 -0.76 -22.93
C MET A 491 14.20 -1.93 -22.68
N SER A 492 14.34 -3.04 -23.41
CA SER A 492 13.55 -4.26 -23.23
C SER A 492 14.12 -5.20 -22.15
N ASN A 493 15.38 -5.03 -21.74
CA ASN A 493 16.01 -5.90 -20.75
C ASN A 493 15.61 -5.49 -19.34
N LEU A 494 14.75 -6.29 -18.71
CA LEU A 494 14.32 -6.14 -17.31
C LEU A 494 15.50 -6.02 -16.32
N PHE A 495 16.64 -6.65 -16.66
CA PHE A 495 17.84 -6.70 -15.83
C PHE A 495 18.88 -5.60 -16.10
N PHE A 496 18.50 -4.53 -16.81
CA PHE A 496 19.42 -3.42 -17.05
C PHE A 496 19.78 -2.70 -15.73
N PRO A 497 21.06 -2.68 -15.30
CA PRO A 497 21.43 -2.22 -13.95
C PRO A 497 20.99 -0.78 -13.62
N PRO A 498 21.09 0.21 -14.52
CA PRO A 498 20.59 1.56 -14.26
C PRO A 498 19.06 1.62 -14.04
N LEU A 499 18.29 0.74 -14.68
CA LEU A 499 16.83 0.66 -14.51
C LEU A 499 16.47 0.05 -13.15
N ILE A 500 17.17 -1.03 -12.75
CA ILE A 500 17.00 -1.70 -11.45
C ILE A 500 17.41 -0.76 -10.29
N ILE A 501 18.60 -0.17 -10.39
CA ILE A 501 19.08 0.79 -9.39
C ILE A 501 18.16 2.02 -9.36
N GLY A 502 17.54 2.35 -10.50
CA GLY A 502 16.53 3.38 -10.62
C GLY A 502 17.11 4.76 -10.86
N LEU A 503 18.09 4.81 -11.76
CA LEU A 503 18.82 5.99 -12.24
C LEU A 503 18.23 6.52 -13.57
N ASN A 504 16.97 6.19 -13.86
CA ASN A 504 16.29 6.57 -15.10
C ASN A 504 16.18 8.12 -15.26
N ARG A 505 16.53 8.58 -16.47
CA ARG A 505 16.51 9.98 -16.92
C ARG A 505 15.14 10.65 -16.82
N TYR A 506 14.05 9.93 -17.08
CA TYR A 506 12.68 10.50 -17.10
C TYR A 506 12.00 10.50 -15.72
N ALA A 507 12.67 10.03 -14.67
CA ALA A 507 12.07 9.87 -13.35
C ALA A 507 11.98 11.21 -12.61
N SER A 508 10.87 11.94 -12.80
CA SER A 508 10.56 13.21 -12.12
C SER A 508 11.02 13.23 -10.66
N LEU A 509 12.00 14.07 -10.33
CA LEU A 509 12.65 14.13 -9.01
C LEU A 509 11.83 14.91 -7.97
N HIS A 510 10.65 15.44 -8.33
CA HIS A 510 9.84 16.30 -7.45
C HIS A 510 9.38 15.59 -6.17
N ILE A 511 9.12 14.27 -6.23
CA ILE A 511 8.73 13.49 -5.04
C ILE A 511 9.85 13.50 -3.98
N ASN A 512 11.13 13.46 -4.37
CA ASN A 512 12.24 13.51 -3.41
C ASN A 512 12.34 14.88 -2.73
N ILE A 513 12.09 15.97 -3.47
CA ILE A 513 12.00 17.32 -2.89
C ILE A 513 10.82 17.40 -1.91
N PHE A 514 9.67 16.83 -2.29
CA PHE A 514 8.49 16.81 -1.41
C PHE A 514 8.74 16.02 -0.12
N ILE A 515 9.41 14.87 -0.20
CA ILE A 515 9.88 14.12 0.98
C ILE A 515 10.78 15.00 1.85
N LEU A 516 11.74 15.69 1.23
CA LEU A 516 12.66 16.58 1.94
C LEU A 516 11.89 17.66 2.71
N VAL A 517 10.99 18.37 2.04
CA VAL A 517 10.13 19.41 2.64
C VAL A 517 9.37 18.86 3.85
N LEU A 518 8.79 17.68 3.73
CA LEU A 518 8.04 17.07 4.81
C LEU A 518 8.93 16.62 5.97
N LEU A 519 10.11 16.06 5.72
CA LEU A 519 11.08 15.71 6.76
C LEU A 519 11.55 16.96 7.52
N PHE A 520 11.71 18.10 6.83
CA PHE A 520 12.03 19.37 7.49
C PHE A 520 10.84 19.97 8.24
N LEU A 521 9.62 19.80 7.74
CA LEU A 521 8.41 20.16 8.48
C LEU A 521 8.35 19.34 9.77
N HIS A 522 8.57 18.03 9.69
CA HIS A 522 8.61 17.15 10.85
C HIS A 522 9.73 17.54 11.83
N ARG A 523 10.95 17.81 11.34
CA ARG A 523 12.05 18.35 12.15
C ARG A 523 11.64 19.62 12.87
N LYS A 524 10.95 20.54 12.20
CA LYS A 524 10.46 21.78 12.83
C LYS A 524 9.43 21.48 13.93
N VAL A 525 8.53 20.53 13.73
CA VAL A 525 7.60 20.07 14.78
C VAL A 525 8.34 19.45 15.96
N LEU A 526 9.39 18.66 15.73
CA LEU A 526 10.23 18.13 16.80
C LEU A 526 10.98 19.24 17.54
N GLN A 527 11.43 20.29 16.85
CA GLN A 527 12.03 21.47 17.48
C GLN A 527 11.02 22.27 18.30
N THR A 528 9.75 22.39 17.89
CA THR A 528 8.72 23.08 18.68
C THR A 528 8.33 22.30 19.93
N LEU A 529 8.37 20.96 19.85
CA LEU A 529 8.12 20.08 20.99
C LEU A 529 9.36 19.88 21.88
N GLY A 530 10.53 20.39 21.50
CA GLY A 530 11.76 20.19 22.26
C GLY A 530 12.41 18.80 22.13
N LEU A 531 11.93 17.97 21.21
CA LEU A 531 12.48 16.63 20.95
C LEU A 531 13.74 16.67 20.05
N TRP A 532 13.99 17.79 19.38
CA TRP A 532 15.16 17.99 18.51
C TRP A 532 16.15 19.00 19.11
N LYS A 533 17.17 18.50 19.82
CA LYS A 533 18.26 19.35 20.36
C LYS A 533 19.27 19.69 19.26
N PRO A 534 19.66 20.96 19.05
CA PRO A 534 20.68 21.31 18.07
C PRO A 534 22.06 20.78 18.47
N TYR A 535 22.40 20.86 19.76
CA TYR A 535 23.67 20.40 20.35
C TYR A 535 23.40 19.94 21.78
N ASP A 536 24.02 18.85 22.21
CA ASP A 536 24.12 18.54 23.63
C ASP A 536 25.18 19.48 24.20
N TYR A 537 24.81 20.72 24.50
CA TYR A 537 25.64 21.55 25.37
C TYR A 537 25.59 20.89 26.75
N ARG A 538 26.50 19.95 27.00
CA ARG A 538 27.02 19.89 28.37
C ARG A 538 27.69 21.23 28.59
N ILE A 539 27.45 21.86 29.73
CA ILE A 539 28.20 23.04 30.20
C ILE A 539 29.67 22.63 30.51
N ALA A 540 30.20 21.60 29.85
CA ALA A 540 31.56 21.10 29.97
C ALA A 540 32.57 21.96 29.21
N THR A 541 32.14 23.07 28.60
CA THR A 541 33.03 24.03 27.90
C THR A 541 33.15 25.36 28.65
N LEU A 542 33.01 25.35 29.97
CA LEU A 542 33.59 26.37 30.86
C LEU A 542 34.89 25.86 31.48
N VAL A 543 35.58 24.99 30.76
CA VAL A 543 36.93 24.55 31.07
C VAL A 543 37.82 25.41 30.19
N ASP A 544 38.36 26.49 30.75
CA ASP A 544 39.45 27.24 30.13
C ASP A 544 40.63 26.28 29.91
N ASN A 545 41.50 26.56 28.93
CA ASN A 545 42.71 25.75 28.75
C ASN A 545 43.51 25.72 30.05
N GLY A 546 43.79 24.53 30.58
CA GLY A 546 44.39 24.38 31.90
C GLY A 546 44.49 22.92 32.36
N GLU A 547 45.14 22.73 33.51
CA GLU A 547 45.27 21.43 34.17
C GLU A 547 44.09 21.20 35.12
N TYR A 548 43.48 20.02 35.04
CA TYR A 548 42.30 19.66 35.84
C TYR A 548 42.50 18.40 36.66
N THR A 549 41.93 18.36 37.86
CA THR A 549 41.81 17.15 38.68
C THR A 549 40.36 16.69 38.80
N LEU A 550 40.15 15.38 38.94
CA LEU A 550 38.83 14.77 39.09
C LEU A 550 38.45 14.70 40.58
N GLY A 551 37.57 15.58 41.04
CA GLY A 551 36.99 15.55 42.39
C GLY A 551 35.46 15.39 42.33
N ASP A 552 34.89 14.47 43.11
CA ASP A 552 33.43 14.20 43.13
C ASP A 552 32.78 14.11 41.74
N GLN A 553 33.42 13.39 40.82
CA GLN A 553 32.99 13.22 39.42
C GLN A 553 32.86 14.53 38.61
N LYS A 554 33.48 15.62 39.06
CA LYS A 554 33.59 16.89 38.35
C LYS A 554 35.06 17.28 38.16
N LEU A 555 35.36 17.87 37.00
CA LEU A 555 36.67 18.44 36.71
C LEU A 555 36.78 19.79 37.41
N VAL A 556 37.77 19.93 38.29
CA VAL A 556 38.08 21.20 38.99
C VAL A 556 39.42 21.72 38.45
N PRO A 557 39.52 23.01 38.08
CA PRO A 557 40.78 23.59 37.60
C PRO A 557 41.82 23.64 38.74
N LEU A 558 43.05 23.20 38.46
CA LEU A 558 44.18 23.34 39.38
C LEU A 558 44.60 24.82 39.46
N PRO A 559 44.76 25.40 40.66
CA PRO A 559 45.48 26.65 40.80
C PRO A 559 46.95 26.43 40.39
N VAL A 560 47.51 27.36 39.62
CA VAL A 560 48.82 27.34 38.94
C VAL A 560 50.05 27.15 39.87
N LYS A 561 49.86 26.83 41.16
CA LYS A 561 50.93 26.77 42.17
C LYS A 561 51.13 25.47 42.94
N ASP A 562 50.33 24.41 42.72
CA ASP A 562 50.50 23.16 43.49
C ASP A 562 51.02 22.00 42.63
N THR A 563 52.31 21.69 42.76
CA THR A 563 53.07 20.68 42.00
C THR A 563 52.95 19.24 42.52
N THR A 564 51.96 18.93 43.38
CA THR A 564 51.91 17.62 44.09
C THR A 564 50.62 16.83 43.87
N THR A 565 50.07 16.80 42.65
CA THR A 565 48.99 15.86 42.30
C THR A 565 49.37 14.91 41.17
N LYS A 566 49.03 13.62 41.32
CA LYS A 566 49.30 12.58 40.33
C LYS A 566 48.31 12.70 39.16
N ASN A 567 48.85 12.88 37.96
CA ASN A 567 48.21 12.87 36.64
C ASN A 567 47.11 13.94 36.42
N PRO A 568 47.48 15.22 36.19
CA PRO A 568 46.52 16.23 35.74
C PRO A 568 46.00 15.89 34.34
N PHE A 569 44.70 16.11 34.12
CA PHE A 569 44.13 16.09 32.77
C PHE A 569 44.39 17.45 32.12
N VAL A 570 45.27 17.47 31.12
CA VAL A 570 45.52 18.65 30.29
C VAL A 570 44.44 18.73 29.23
N LEU A 571 43.59 19.77 29.29
CA LEU A 571 42.66 20.08 28.21
C LEU A 571 43.20 21.25 27.39
N GLU A 572 43.48 20.97 26.12
CA GLU A 572 43.93 21.97 25.15
C GLU A 572 42.93 22.02 23.99
N THR A 573 42.30 23.17 23.78
CA THR A 573 41.43 23.39 22.63
C THR A 573 42.27 23.67 21.39
N VAL A 574 42.49 22.68 20.54
CA VAL A 574 43.18 22.85 19.24
C VAL A 574 42.20 23.45 18.22
N GLU A 575 42.57 24.58 17.59
CA GLU A 575 41.89 25.09 16.40
C GLU A 575 42.18 24.16 15.21
N ALA A 576 41.29 23.19 14.96
CA ALA A 576 41.48 22.23 13.89
C ALA A 576 41.01 22.78 12.52
N SER A 577 41.89 22.70 11.51
CA SER A 577 41.59 23.01 10.10
C SER A 577 40.79 21.88 9.45
N PHE A 578 39.97 22.22 8.45
CA PHE A 578 39.02 21.30 7.79
C PHE A 578 39.69 20.08 7.11
N GLY A 579 40.98 20.17 6.76
CA GLY A 579 41.74 19.11 6.09
C GLY A 579 42.04 17.89 6.96
N ASP A 580 42.25 18.05 8.27
CA ASP A 580 42.61 16.96 9.18
C ASP A 580 41.39 16.14 9.66
N TYR A 581 40.19 16.64 9.37
CA TYR A 581 38.93 16.04 9.84
C TYR A 581 38.52 14.79 9.05
N PHE A 582 38.81 14.69 7.76
CA PHE A 582 38.08 13.76 6.90
C PHE A 582 38.38 12.27 7.15
N PRO A 583 39.64 11.80 7.23
CA PRO A 583 39.92 10.39 7.49
C PRO A 583 39.74 10.01 8.98
N ASN A 584 40.14 10.88 9.90
CA ASN A 584 40.15 10.58 11.35
C ASN A 584 38.77 10.71 12.02
N SER A 585 37.78 11.32 11.37
CA SER A 585 36.42 11.46 11.92
C SER A 585 35.45 10.33 11.55
N ILE A 586 35.79 9.51 10.55
CA ILE A 586 34.91 8.46 10.04
C ILE A 586 34.69 7.36 11.10
N VAL A 587 35.77 6.84 11.69
CA VAL A 587 35.72 5.76 12.69
C VAL A 587 34.97 6.19 13.97
N PRO A 588 35.29 7.35 14.60
CA PRO A 588 34.51 7.86 15.73
C PRO A 588 33.05 8.17 15.36
N GLY A 589 32.80 8.61 14.13
CA GLY A 589 31.47 8.82 13.59
C GLY A 589 30.65 7.53 13.58
N PHE A 590 31.18 6.47 12.96
CA PHE A 590 30.53 5.16 12.94
C PHE A 590 30.34 4.58 14.35
N ALA A 591 31.35 4.68 15.23
CA ALA A 591 31.24 4.22 16.61
C ALA A 591 30.09 4.92 17.35
N LYS A 592 29.94 6.23 17.18
CA LYS A 592 28.84 7.02 17.76
C LYS A 592 27.46 6.56 17.27
N TYR A 593 27.30 6.24 15.98
CA TYR A 593 26.03 5.73 15.46
C TYR A 593 25.77 4.28 15.90
N ALA A 594 26.80 3.44 15.97
CA ALA A 594 26.72 2.07 16.44
C ALA A 594 26.29 1.99 17.92
N GLU A 595 26.84 2.86 18.79
CA GLU A 595 26.42 2.97 20.18
C GLU A 595 24.92 3.30 20.30
N ARG A 596 24.42 4.20 19.45
CA ARG A 596 23.00 4.59 19.43
C ARG A 596 22.10 3.44 18.96
N LEU A 597 22.55 2.62 18.01
CA LEU A 597 21.84 1.41 17.59
C LEU A 597 21.83 0.35 18.70
N ARG A 598 22.95 0.18 19.42
CA ARG A 598 23.01 -0.72 20.59
C ARG A 598 22.04 -0.29 21.68
N LEU A 599 21.99 0.99 22.02
CA LEU A 599 21.04 1.53 22.98
C LEU A 599 19.59 1.33 22.52
N PHE A 600 19.31 1.50 21.23
CA PHE A 600 17.99 1.22 20.66
C PHE A 600 17.62 -0.27 20.80
N ALA A 601 18.52 -1.19 20.48
CA ALA A 601 18.28 -2.63 20.62
C ALA A 601 17.98 -3.02 22.08
N GLN A 602 18.74 -2.45 23.04
CA GLN A 602 18.48 -2.65 24.47
C GLN A 602 17.11 -2.12 24.90
N GLN A 603 16.71 -0.94 24.42
CA GLN A 603 15.39 -0.35 24.70
C GLN A 603 14.22 -1.10 24.04
N LEU A 604 14.47 -1.81 22.94
CA LEU A 604 13.44 -2.59 22.25
C LEU A 604 13.14 -3.91 22.97
N ILE A 605 14.17 -4.55 23.52
CA ILE A 605 14.07 -5.82 24.26
C ILE A 605 13.47 -5.57 25.66
N VAL A 606 13.93 -4.53 26.36
CA VAL A 606 13.49 -4.22 27.71
C VAL A 606 12.23 -3.35 27.69
N PRO A 607 11.12 -3.74 28.35
CA PRO A 607 9.91 -2.92 28.43
C PRO A 607 10.20 -1.52 28.97
N SER A 608 9.83 -0.48 28.21
CA SER A 608 9.89 0.90 28.69
C SER A 608 8.67 1.24 29.56
N PHE A 609 8.88 2.04 30.61
CA PHE A 609 7.81 2.55 31.49
C PHE A 609 6.78 3.44 30.75
N THR A 610 7.08 3.90 29.53
CA THR A 610 6.19 4.77 28.73
C THR A 610 5.21 4.04 27.80
N GLN A 611 5.21 2.70 27.80
CA GLN A 611 4.32 1.90 26.95
C GLN A 611 2.89 1.86 27.51
N ILE A 612 1.90 1.99 26.61
CA ILE A 612 0.47 1.96 26.93
C ILE A 612 -0.10 0.78 26.14
N PRO A 613 -0.61 -0.29 26.78
CA PRO A 613 -1.08 -1.47 26.06
C PRO A 613 -2.32 -1.15 25.20
N VAL A 614 -2.32 -1.63 23.96
CA VAL A 614 -3.44 -1.46 23.01
C VAL A 614 -3.64 -2.77 22.26
N ASP A 615 -4.88 -3.09 21.90
CA ASP A 615 -5.20 -4.22 21.00
C ASP A 615 -5.44 -3.69 19.57
N VAL A 616 -4.54 -4.06 18.65
CA VAL A 616 -4.60 -3.68 17.23
C VAL A 616 -4.58 -4.92 16.33
N TYR A 617 -4.83 -6.11 16.88
CA TYR A 617 -4.75 -7.34 16.10
C TYR A 617 -5.84 -7.43 15.01
N THR A 618 -7.06 -6.99 15.29
CA THR A 618 -8.17 -7.06 14.31
C THR A 618 -7.90 -6.28 13.02
N PRO A 619 -7.47 -4.99 13.05
CA PRO A 619 -7.12 -4.31 11.81
C PRO A 619 -5.88 -4.90 11.12
N MET A 620 -4.94 -5.50 11.85
CA MET A 620 -3.83 -6.24 11.23
C MET A 620 -4.32 -7.46 10.44
N PHE A 621 -5.18 -8.27 11.06
CA PHE A 621 -5.79 -9.44 10.44
C PHE A 621 -6.62 -9.04 9.21
N LEU A 622 -7.34 -7.91 9.26
CA LEU A 622 -8.10 -7.40 8.12
C LEU A 622 -7.20 -7.01 6.93
N CYS A 623 -6.04 -6.39 7.18
CA CYS A 623 -5.06 -6.13 6.11
C CYS A 623 -4.57 -7.42 5.46
N ASP A 624 -4.28 -8.44 6.26
CA ASP A 624 -3.82 -9.73 5.74
C ASP A 624 -4.94 -10.50 5.02
N LEU A 625 -6.19 -10.41 5.47
CA LEU A 625 -7.36 -10.96 4.78
C LEU A 625 -7.57 -10.30 3.41
N ILE A 626 -7.47 -8.97 3.32
CA ILE A 626 -7.57 -8.25 2.04
C ILE A 626 -6.46 -8.71 1.09
N ASN A 627 -5.24 -8.87 1.60
CA ASN A 627 -4.12 -9.38 0.82
C ASN A 627 -4.33 -10.82 0.32
N LEU A 628 -4.90 -11.69 1.15
CA LEU A 628 -5.28 -13.05 0.75
C LEU A 628 -6.32 -13.02 -0.38
N LEU A 629 -7.34 -12.16 -0.27
CA LEU A 629 -8.34 -11.97 -1.32
C LEU A 629 -7.73 -11.43 -2.62
N ILE A 630 -6.75 -10.53 -2.53
CA ILE A 630 -6.02 -10.02 -3.72
C ILE A 630 -5.25 -11.15 -4.41
N ILE A 631 -4.58 -12.02 -3.65
CA ILE A 631 -3.86 -13.18 -4.22
C ILE A 631 -4.85 -14.13 -4.91
N ILE A 632 -5.98 -14.46 -4.26
CA ILE A 632 -6.96 -15.42 -4.80
C ILE A 632 -7.66 -14.89 -6.06
N PHE A 633 -8.22 -13.68 -6.02
CA PHE A 633 -8.98 -13.15 -7.16
C PHE A 633 -8.10 -12.69 -8.32
N PHE A 634 -6.88 -12.24 -8.04
CA PHE A 634 -5.97 -11.70 -9.06
C PHE A 634 -4.69 -12.54 -9.22
N TYR A 635 -4.83 -13.86 -9.08
CA TYR A 635 -3.72 -14.81 -9.15
C TYR A 635 -2.85 -14.63 -10.42
N GLY A 636 -3.46 -14.40 -11.60
CA GLY A 636 -2.75 -14.17 -12.88
C GLY A 636 -1.80 -12.97 -12.91
N SER A 637 -1.85 -12.08 -11.92
CA SER A 637 -0.87 -11.01 -11.76
C SER A 637 0.41 -11.43 -11.05
N PHE A 638 0.41 -12.56 -10.34
CA PHE A 638 1.51 -13.00 -9.48
C PHE A 638 2.40 -14.08 -10.11
N TYR A 639 2.00 -14.69 -11.23
CA TYR A 639 2.79 -15.68 -11.96
C TYR A 639 2.81 -15.37 -13.47
N LYS A 640 3.74 -15.99 -14.20
CA LYS A 640 3.84 -15.89 -15.66
C LYS A 640 2.73 -16.75 -16.28
N ALA A 641 1.66 -16.13 -16.77
CA ALA A 641 0.66 -16.82 -17.58
C ALA A 641 1.21 -16.95 -19.02
N GLU A 642 1.21 -18.17 -19.58
CA GLU A 642 1.64 -18.46 -20.96
C GLU A 642 0.66 -17.92 -22.01
N SER A 643 -0.60 -17.67 -21.64
CA SER A 643 -1.59 -17.00 -22.47
C SER A 643 -2.38 -15.97 -21.64
N ASP A 644 -2.83 -14.88 -22.26
CA ASP A 644 -3.74 -13.86 -21.68
C ASP A 644 -5.16 -14.43 -21.49
N GLU A 645 -5.24 -15.68 -21.08
CA GLU A 645 -6.47 -16.42 -20.86
C GLU A 645 -7.00 -16.05 -19.49
N GLY A 646 -8.14 -15.37 -19.47
CA GLY A 646 -8.81 -14.96 -18.24
C GLY A 646 -9.19 -16.15 -17.36
N PHE A 647 -9.57 -15.86 -16.12
CA PHE A 647 -10.03 -16.83 -15.13
C PHE A 647 -11.05 -17.87 -15.65
N ILE A 648 -11.81 -17.55 -16.69
CA ILE A 648 -12.80 -18.43 -17.32
C ILE A 648 -12.13 -19.62 -18.03
N ASN A 649 -11.08 -19.38 -18.81
CA ASN A 649 -10.36 -20.46 -19.51
C ASN A 649 -9.55 -21.33 -18.53
N PHE A 650 -9.09 -20.75 -17.43
CA PHE A 650 -8.46 -21.50 -16.33
C PHE A 650 -9.43 -22.50 -15.68
N ILE A 651 -10.70 -22.12 -15.46
CA ILE A 651 -11.73 -23.05 -14.98
C ILE A 651 -12.00 -24.14 -16.02
N GLN A 652 -11.97 -23.79 -17.31
CA GLN A 652 -12.19 -24.75 -18.40
C GLN A 652 -11.05 -25.78 -18.51
N ASN A 653 -9.80 -25.34 -18.33
CA ASN A 653 -8.62 -26.20 -18.46
C ASN A 653 -8.23 -26.91 -17.14
N ASN A 654 -8.78 -26.48 -15.99
CA ASN A 654 -8.51 -27.02 -14.65
C ASN A 654 -7.01 -27.12 -14.26
N ASP A 655 -6.16 -26.30 -14.89
CA ASP A 655 -4.72 -26.30 -14.65
C ASP A 655 -4.35 -25.26 -13.59
N VAL A 656 -4.25 -25.66 -12.32
CA VAL A 656 -3.81 -24.76 -11.23
C VAL A 656 -2.28 -24.68 -11.16
N PRO A 657 -1.64 -23.51 -11.36
CA PRO A 657 -0.20 -23.37 -11.21
C PRO A 657 0.28 -23.75 -9.80
N ILE A 658 1.23 -24.67 -9.73
CA ILE A 658 1.83 -25.11 -8.45
C ILE A 658 2.44 -23.90 -7.70
N SER A 659 3.05 -22.97 -8.44
CA SER A 659 3.62 -21.73 -7.89
C SER A 659 2.58 -20.87 -7.14
N PHE A 660 1.34 -20.83 -7.63
CA PHE A 660 0.25 -20.11 -6.96
C PHE A 660 -0.13 -20.79 -5.64
N LEU A 661 -0.28 -22.12 -5.66
CA LEU A 661 -0.64 -22.89 -4.46
C LEU A 661 0.41 -22.72 -3.35
N VAL A 662 1.70 -22.77 -3.68
CA VAL A 662 2.79 -22.57 -2.72
C VAL A 662 2.73 -21.18 -2.08
N VAL A 663 2.51 -20.12 -2.88
CA VAL A 663 2.43 -18.74 -2.36
C VAL A 663 1.22 -18.58 -1.43
N VAL A 664 0.04 -19.10 -1.81
CA VAL A 664 -1.16 -19.05 -0.97
C VAL A 664 -0.95 -19.81 0.35
N LEU A 665 -0.36 -21.01 0.29
CA LEU A 665 -0.11 -21.84 1.47
C LEU A 665 0.87 -21.17 2.43
N LEU A 666 1.99 -20.64 1.91
CA LEU A 666 2.97 -19.90 2.73
C LEU A 666 2.35 -18.64 3.35
N TYR A 667 1.49 -17.94 2.62
CA TYR A 667 0.81 -16.76 3.14
C TYR A 667 -0.20 -17.10 4.24
N PHE A 668 -0.98 -18.17 4.05
CA PHE A 668 -1.90 -18.67 5.06
C PHE A 668 -1.15 -19.12 6.33
N LEU A 669 -0.05 -19.85 6.17
CA LEU A 669 0.80 -20.26 7.29
C LEU A 669 1.35 -19.04 8.07
N ALA A 670 1.77 -17.99 7.36
CA ALA A 670 2.21 -16.74 7.97
C ALA A 670 1.10 -16.07 8.80
N MET A 671 -0.16 -16.11 8.35
CA MET A 671 -1.31 -15.61 9.13
C MET A 671 -1.56 -16.43 10.39
N VAL A 672 -1.45 -17.77 10.31
CA VAL A 672 -1.61 -18.67 11.48
C VAL A 672 -0.51 -18.43 12.51
N ILE A 673 0.75 -18.31 12.07
CA ILE A 673 1.89 -18.02 12.95
C ILE A 673 1.69 -16.68 13.66
N ASP A 674 1.22 -15.65 12.96
CA ASP A 674 0.96 -14.34 13.57
C ASP A 674 -0.11 -14.42 14.67
N ARG A 675 -1.22 -15.13 14.41
CA ARG A 675 -2.26 -15.36 15.42
C ARG A 675 -1.74 -16.14 16.63
N ALA A 676 -0.90 -17.16 16.43
CA ALA A 676 -0.29 -17.90 17.52
C ALA A 676 0.61 -17.02 18.40
N ILE A 677 1.42 -16.13 17.79
CA ILE A 677 2.25 -15.16 18.52
C ILE A 677 1.37 -14.18 19.32
N TYR A 678 0.27 -13.72 18.72
CA TYR A 678 -0.70 -12.85 19.36
C TYR A 678 -1.30 -13.47 20.63
N LEU A 679 -1.77 -14.72 20.55
CA LEU A 679 -2.39 -15.44 21.67
C LEU A 679 -1.40 -15.71 22.81
N LYS A 680 -0.15 -16.06 22.49
CA LYS A 680 0.93 -16.24 23.48
C LYS A 680 1.42 -14.92 24.10
N LYS A 681 0.99 -13.75 23.61
CA LYS A 681 1.38 -12.42 24.09
C LYS A 681 2.89 -12.19 24.13
N SER A 682 3.67 -12.93 23.31
CA SER A 682 5.13 -12.87 23.32
C SER A 682 5.66 -11.74 22.43
N ARG A 683 6.14 -10.66 23.05
CA ARG A 683 6.68 -9.49 22.34
C ARG A 683 7.97 -9.79 21.58
N LEU A 684 8.86 -10.60 22.17
CA LEU A 684 10.15 -10.93 21.54
C LEU A 684 9.93 -11.73 20.25
N ASN A 685 9.06 -12.74 20.29
CA ASN A 685 8.71 -13.53 19.09
C ASN A 685 8.07 -12.64 18.02
N LYS A 686 7.23 -11.68 18.43
CA LYS A 686 6.63 -10.72 17.51
C LYS A 686 7.66 -9.81 16.84
N ILE A 687 8.69 -9.36 17.58
CA ILE A 687 9.78 -8.53 17.03
C ILE A 687 10.58 -9.30 15.97
N PHE A 688 11.00 -10.53 16.27
CA PHE A 688 11.72 -11.37 15.31
C PHE A 688 10.88 -11.65 14.06
N TYR A 689 9.61 -12.00 14.26
CA TYR A 689 8.68 -12.25 13.16
C TYR A 689 8.48 -10.99 12.29
N HIS A 690 8.37 -9.80 12.90
CA HIS A 690 8.25 -8.54 12.17
C HIS A 690 9.49 -8.25 11.31
N PHE A 691 10.70 -8.37 11.85
CA PHE A 691 11.93 -8.16 11.07
C PHE A 691 12.04 -9.14 9.91
N PHE A 692 11.79 -10.42 10.17
CA PHE A 692 11.77 -11.47 9.14
C PHE A 692 10.78 -11.12 8.03
N GLN A 693 9.55 -10.75 8.37
CA GLN A 693 8.50 -10.47 7.40
C GLN A 693 8.78 -9.20 6.59
N VAL A 694 9.34 -8.14 7.20
CA VAL A 694 9.75 -6.92 6.47
C VAL A 694 10.81 -7.29 5.43
N ILE A 695 11.87 -7.99 5.81
CA ILE A 695 12.95 -8.36 4.88
C ILE A 695 12.41 -9.29 3.79
N ALA A 696 11.68 -10.34 4.15
CA ALA A 696 11.12 -11.32 3.22
C ALA A 696 10.21 -10.67 2.16
N VAL A 697 9.31 -9.77 2.57
CA VAL A 697 8.38 -9.09 1.65
C VAL A 697 9.13 -8.16 0.68
N HIS A 698 10.13 -7.41 1.14
CA HIS A 698 10.88 -6.51 0.26
C HIS A 698 11.77 -7.29 -0.72
N ILE A 699 12.40 -8.38 -0.28
CA ILE A 699 13.14 -9.29 -1.16
C ILE A 699 12.19 -9.93 -2.17
N TYR A 700 11.02 -10.41 -1.73
CA TYR A 700 10.03 -11.05 -2.60
C TYR A 700 9.58 -10.11 -3.73
N PHE A 701 9.13 -8.89 -3.42
CA PHE A 701 8.56 -8.02 -4.45
C PHE A 701 9.58 -7.28 -5.33
N PHE A 702 10.74 -6.89 -4.79
CA PHE A 702 11.70 -6.09 -5.55
C PHE A 702 12.82 -6.92 -6.19
N ILE A 703 13.09 -8.14 -5.70
CA ILE A 703 14.11 -9.04 -6.27
C ILE A 703 13.43 -10.25 -6.92
N LEU A 704 12.67 -11.04 -6.16
CA LEU A 704 12.18 -12.35 -6.64
C LEU A 704 11.04 -12.23 -7.67
N TYR A 705 10.10 -11.32 -7.46
CA TYR A 705 8.92 -11.15 -8.32
C TYR A 705 9.28 -10.79 -9.77
N PRO A 706 10.17 -9.80 -10.05
CA PRO A 706 10.64 -9.54 -11.40
C PRO A 706 11.36 -10.74 -12.03
N ILE A 707 12.08 -11.54 -11.23
CA ILE A 707 12.79 -12.74 -11.71
C ILE A 707 11.80 -13.83 -12.14
N ILE A 708 10.76 -14.09 -11.35
CA ILE A 708 9.80 -15.17 -11.62
C ILE A 708 8.81 -14.78 -12.72
N THR A 709 8.32 -13.53 -12.72
CA THR A 709 7.21 -13.11 -13.59
C THR A 709 7.66 -12.40 -14.85
N GLU A 710 8.93 -12.01 -14.94
CA GLU A 710 9.49 -11.17 -16.01
C GLU A 710 8.74 -9.82 -16.20
N ARG A 711 7.99 -9.38 -15.18
CA ARG A 711 7.21 -8.13 -15.20
C ARG A 711 7.78 -7.12 -14.21
N ILE A 712 7.77 -5.85 -14.62
CA ILE A 712 8.17 -4.74 -13.74
C ILE A 712 7.03 -4.44 -12.77
N PHE A 713 7.33 -4.33 -11.47
CA PHE A 713 6.39 -3.98 -10.40
C PHE A 713 5.54 -2.72 -10.70
N ILE A 714 6.09 -1.74 -11.42
CA ILE A 714 5.41 -0.48 -11.78
C ILE A 714 4.22 -0.71 -12.73
N LYS A 715 4.27 -1.73 -13.59
CA LYS A 715 3.22 -2.00 -14.59
C LYS A 715 2.05 -2.81 -14.03
N THR A 716 2.17 -3.39 -12.84
CA THR A 716 1.19 -4.33 -12.27
C THR A 716 0.47 -3.75 -11.04
N PRO A 717 -0.67 -3.04 -11.21
CA PRO A 717 -1.32 -2.32 -10.11
C PRO A 717 -1.84 -3.22 -8.98
N VAL A 718 -2.21 -4.46 -9.30
CA VAL A 718 -2.67 -5.46 -8.33
C VAL A 718 -1.59 -5.76 -7.28
N VAL A 719 -0.37 -6.06 -7.74
CA VAL A 719 0.78 -6.36 -6.87
C VAL A 719 1.15 -5.14 -6.04
N GLN A 720 0.98 -3.94 -6.59
CA GLN A 720 1.19 -2.72 -5.83
C GLN A 720 0.14 -2.51 -4.73
N ALA A 721 -1.13 -2.81 -4.99
CA ALA A 721 -2.18 -2.75 -3.98
C ALA A 721 -1.89 -3.71 -2.81
N PHE A 722 -1.45 -4.93 -3.12
CA PHE A 722 -1.00 -5.89 -2.11
C PHE A 722 0.13 -5.32 -1.24
N TYR A 723 1.16 -4.74 -1.87
CA TYR A 723 2.28 -4.13 -1.15
C TYR A 723 1.83 -2.98 -0.23
N ILE A 724 0.88 -2.15 -0.66
CA ILE A 724 0.33 -1.05 0.17
C ILE A 724 -0.38 -1.61 1.41
N PHE A 725 -1.27 -2.60 1.26
CA PHE A 725 -1.95 -3.22 2.41
C PHE A 725 -0.96 -3.92 3.34
N LYS A 726 0.11 -4.53 2.79
CA LYS A 726 1.18 -5.10 3.61
C LYS A 726 2.00 -4.03 4.35
N CYS A 727 2.22 -2.86 3.76
CA CYS A 727 2.84 -1.73 4.45
C CYS A 727 1.95 -1.23 5.61
N PHE A 728 0.64 -1.17 5.44
CA PHE A 728 -0.28 -0.85 6.54
C PHE A 728 -0.23 -1.90 7.66
N TYR A 729 -0.17 -3.19 7.31
CA TYR A 729 0.07 -4.25 8.28
C TYR A 729 1.36 -4.01 9.08
N PHE A 730 2.48 -3.65 8.44
CA PHE A 730 3.74 -3.36 9.13
C PHE A 730 3.65 -2.15 10.07
N LEU A 731 2.92 -1.10 9.68
CA LEU A 731 2.67 0.06 10.55
C LEU A 731 1.87 -0.34 11.80
N LEU A 732 0.83 -1.16 11.64
CA LEU A 732 0.02 -1.66 12.76
C LEU A 732 0.79 -2.65 13.64
N SER A 733 1.57 -3.56 13.04
CA SER A 733 2.43 -4.52 13.74
C SER A 733 3.44 -3.81 14.64
N THR A 734 4.13 -2.80 14.12
CA THR A 734 5.07 -2.00 14.92
C THR A 734 4.38 -1.16 15.98
N TYR A 735 3.19 -0.65 15.71
CA TYR A 735 2.37 0.04 16.70
C TYR A 735 1.96 -0.90 17.85
N GLN A 736 1.61 -2.15 17.57
CA GLN A 736 1.34 -3.18 18.58
C GLN A 736 2.59 -3.51 19.41
N ILE A 737 3.74 -3.73 18.78
CA ILE A 737 5.01 -4.02 19.47
C ILE A 737 5.40 -2.86 20.40
N LYS A 738 5.26 -1.62 19.91
CA LYS A 738 5.59 -0.39 20.64
C LYS A 738 4.76 -0.21 21.90
N ASN A 739 3.48 -0.53 21.83
CA ASN A 739 2.50 -0.30 22.89
C ASN A 739 2.38 -1.50 23.85
N GLY A 740 2.68 -2.70 23.38
CA GLY A 740 2.54 -3.95 24.12
C GLY A 740 1.11 -4.49 24.10
N TYR A 741 0.94 -5.69 24.65
CA TYR A 741 -0.34 -6.41 24.70
C TYR A 741 -1.13 -6.07 25.98
N PRO A 742 -2.45 -5.90 25.91
CA PRO A 742 -3.28 -5.75 27.10
C PRO A 742 -3.32 -7.03 27.93
N ALA A 743 -3.59 -6.90 29.22
CA ALA A 743 -3.71 -8.04 30.13
C ALA A 743 -4.86 -8.97 29.70
N LEU A 744 -6.01 -8.39 29.35
CA LEU A 744 -7.18 -9.09 28.83
C LEU A 744 -7.30 -8.86 27.32
N ILE A 745 -7.22 -9.92 26.54
CA ILE A 745 -7.57 -9.88 25.11
C ILE A 745 -9.10 -9.86 25.05
N SER A 746 -9.70 -8.81 24.50
CA SER A 746 -11.14 -8.88 24.24
C SER A 746 -11.37 -9.92 23.14
N GLY A 747 -12.11 -10.99 23.45
CA GLY A 747 -12.28 -12.12 22.53
C GLY A 747 -12.76 -11.71 21.13
N HIS A 748 -13.60 -10.66 21.03
CA HIS A 748 -14.18 -10.21 19.76
C HIS A 748 -14.30 -8.68 19.66
N TYR A 749 -13.35 -8.05 18.96
CA TYR A 749 -13.30 -6.59 18.77
C TYR A 749 -14.50 -6.03 18.01
N LEU A 750 -14.95 -6.73 16.96
CA LEU A 750 -16.01 -6.26 16.06
C LEU A 750 -17.38 -6.16 16.73
N TRP A 751 -17.61 -6.87 17.85
CA TRP A 751 -18.94 -7.00 18.44
C TRP A 751 -18.99 -7.01 19.98
N HIS A 752 -18.15 -6.20 20.63
CA HIS A 752 -18.23 -6.00 22.10
C HIS A 752 -19.53 -5.29 22.58
N GLY A 753 -20.49 -4.98 21.69
CA GLY A 753 -21.74 -4.37 22.13
C GLY A 753 -22.90 -4.66 21.21
N THR A 754 -24.09 -4.41 21.71
CA THR A 754 -25.39 -4.93 21.23
C THR A 754 -26.04 -4.10 20.11
N GLY A 755 -25.28 -3.26 19.42
CA GLY A 755 -25.81 -2.39 18.35
C GLY A 755 -26.12 -3.15 17.06
N THR A 756 -27.08 -2.65 16.27
CA THR A 756 -27.51 -3.29 15.00
C THR A 756 -26.38 -3.48 13.99
N LEU A 757 -25.48 -2.50 13.85
CA LEU A 757 -24.31 -2.60 12.97
C LEU A 757 -23.39 -3.76 13.38
N ARG A 758 -23.14 -3.92 14.68
CA ARG A 758 -22.26 -4.97 15.23
C ARG A 758 -22.87 -6.36 15.06
N ARG A 759 -24.19 -6.49 15.21
CA ARG A 759 -24.93 -7.73 14.91
C ARG A 759 -24.76 -8.12 13.44
N PHE A 760 -24.86 -7.15 12.52
CA PHE A 760 -24.64 -7.42 11.09
C PHE A 760 -23.20 -7.86 10.80
N SER A 761 -22.20 -7.19 11.38
CA SER A 761 -20.79 -7.60 11.29
C SER A 761 -20.55 -9.01 11.82
N TYR A 762 -21.20 -9.37 12.93
CA TYR A 762 -21.13 -10.72 13.49
C TYR A 762 -21.73 -11.79 12.56
N LYS A 763 -22.88 -11.51 11.93
CA LYS A 763 -23.45 -12.44 10.93
C LYS A 763 -22.55 -12.63 9.72
N ILE A 764 -21.98 -11.55 9.18
CA ILE A 764 -21.02 -11.62 8.07
C ILE A 764 -19.83 -12.52 8.45
N TYR A 765 -19.32 -12.36 9.66
CA TYR A 765 -18.21 -13.14 10.16
C TYR A 765 -18.54 -14.65 10.18
N ASN A 766 -19.73 -15.04 10.64
CA ASN A 766 -20.16 -16.44 10.66
C ASN A 766 -20.50 -17.00 9.26
N CYS A 767 -20.72 -16.15 8.26
CA CYS A 767 -20.90 -16.60 6.88
C CYS A 767 -19.60 -17.09 6.22
N ILE A 768 -18.42 -16.79 6.79
CA ILE A 768 -17.14 -17.22 6.23
C ILE A 768 -16.92 -18.70 6.55
N PRO A 769 -16.83 -19.59 5.53
CA PRO A 769 -16.69 -21.02 5.75
C PRO A 769 -15.36 -21.33 6.44
N TYR A 770 -15.36 -22.34 7.32
CA TYR A 770 -14.21 -22.83 8.10
C TYR A 770 -13.52 -21.80 9.02
N PHE A 771 -13.78 -20.51 8.90
CA PHE A 771 -13.10 -19.48 9.67
C PHE A 771 -13.36 -19.62 11.17
N PHE A 772 -14.62 -19.84 11.56
CA PHE A 772 -14.99 -20.12 12.94
C PHE A 772 -14.23 -21.32 13.50
N VAL A 773 -14.19 -22.43 12.75
CA VAL A 773 -13.54 -23.68 13.17
C VAL A 773 -12.05 -23.48 13.36
N MET A 774 -11.36 -22.90 12.37
CA MET A 774 -9.92 -22.67 12.42
C MET A 774 -9.54 -21.71 13.55
N ARG A 775 -10.33 -20.65 13.78
CA ARG A 775 -10.07 -19.72 14.90
C ARG A 775 -10.24 -20.42 16.24
N THR A 776 -11.37 -21.10 16.46
CA THR A 776 -11.67 -21.76 17.74
C THR A 776 -10.65 -22.85 18.05
N LEU A 777 -10.21 -23.62 17.05
CA LEU A 777 -9.15 -24.62 17.20
C LEU A 777 -7.80 -23.98 17.57
N LEU A 778 -7.40 -22.90 16.88
CA LEU A 778 -6.13 -22.23 17.16
C LEU A 778 -6.14 -21.53 18.54
N ASP A 779 -7.27 -20.97 18.94
CA ASP A 779 -7.48 -20.39 20.27
C ASP A 779 -7.35 -21.48 21.36
N TRP A 780 -7.88 -22.69 21.13
CA TRP A 780 -7.68 -23.84 22.02
C TRP A 780 -6.23 -24.30 22.09
N ILE A 781 -5.54 -24.44 20.94
CA ILE A 781 -4.13 -24.87 20.90
C ILE A 781 -3.20 -23.91 21.67
N CYS A 782 -3.48 -22.61 21.62
CA CYS A 782 -2.60 -21.58 22.18
C CYS A 782 -2.96 -21.13 23.59
N THR A 783 -4.10 -21.55 24.13
CA THR A 783 -4.58 -21.16 25.46
C THR A 783 -4.49 -22.34 26.41
N ASP A 784 -3.87 -22.13 27.58
CA ASP A 784 -3.83 -23.15 28.62
C ASP A 784 -5.25 -23.38 29.17
N SER A 785 -5.88 -24.47 28.74
CA SER A 785 -7.27 -24.84 29.09
C SER A 785 -7.34 -26.29 29.56
N CYS A 786 -8.25 -26.55 30.51
CA CYS A 786 -8.52 -27.91 31.00
C CYS A 786 -9.62 -28.64 30.18
N LEU A 787 -10.25 -27.94 29.22
CA LEU A 787 -11.35 -28.47 28.40
C LEU A 787 -10.81 -29.26 27.20
N GLY A 788 -11.49 -30.35 26.86
CA GLY A 788 -11.27 -31.03 25.59
C GLY A 788 -11.69 -30.15 24.41
N VAL A 789 -11.25 -30.50 23.20
CA VAL A 789 -11.58 -29.75 21.97
C VAL A 789 -13.10 -29.65 21.80
N GLY A 790 -13.83 -30.76 21.92
CA GLY A 790 -15.29 -30.79 21.78
C GLY A 790 -16.00 -29.84 22.74
N ASP A 791 -15.66 -29.91 24.03
CA ASP A 791 -16.27 -29.06 25.07
C ASP A 791 -15.97 -27.57 24.82
N TRP A 792 -14.77 -27.25 24.34
CA TRP A 792 -14.39 -25.89 23.96
C TRP A 792 -15.22 -25.36 22.78
N PHE A 793 -15.45 -26.19 21.76
CA PHE A 793 -16.33 -25.84 20.64
C PHE A 793 -17.77 -25.60 21.11
N THR A 794 -18.29 -26.45 21.99
CA THR A 794 -19.64 -26.28 22.55
C THR A 794 -19.76 -24.99 23.37
N MET A 795 -18.77 -24.68 24.21
CA MET A 795 -18.75 -23.42 24.98
C MET A 795 -18.81 -22.20 24.06
N GLU A 796 -18.03 -22.21 22.97
CA GLU A 796 -17.98 -21.09 22.05
C GLU A 796 -19.29 -20.93 21.26
N ASP A 797 -19.89 -22.02 20.80
CA ASP A 797 -21.18 -22.02 20.10
C ASP A 797 -22.31 -21.49 21.01
N ILE A 798 -22.34 -21.89 22.29
CA ILE A 798 -23.29 -21.36 23.27
C ILE A 798 -23.10 -19.84 23.45
N SER A 799 -21.85 -19.38 23.62
CA SER A 799 -21.55 -17.95 23.76
C SER A 799 -22.02 -17.15 22.55
N GLN A 800 -21.89 -17.71 21.36
CA GLN A 800 -22.30 -17.13 20.09
C GLN A 800 -23.82 -16.97 19.97
N ASN A 801 -24.56 -18.01 20.33
CA ASN A 801 -26.02 -17.99 20.34
C ASN A 801 -26.59 -17.00 21.37
N ILE A 802 -25.99 -16.94 22.56
CA ILE A 802 -26.36 -15.96 23.59
C ILE A 802 -26.14 -14.54 23.09
N TYR A 803 -25.01 -14.27 22.45
CA TYR A 803 -24.70 -12.94 21.92
C TYR A 803 -25.69 -12.48 20.85
N GLU A 804 -26.10 -13.36 19.92
CA GLU A 804 -27.13 -13.02 18.94
C GLU A 804 -28.46 -12.67 19.62
N ASN A 805 -28.88 -13.46 20.60
CA ASN A 805 -30.12 -13.21 21.34
C ASN A 805 -30.08 -11.89 22.10
N MET A 806 -28.97 -11.57 22.77
CA MET A 806 -28.80 -10.28 23.46
C MET A 806 -28.93 -9.09 22.49
N CYS A 807 -28.37 -9.18 21.28
CA CYS A 807 -28.49 -8.13 20.27
C CYS A 807 -29.92 -7.98 19.73
N CYS A 808 -30.65 -9.09 19.59
CA CYS A 808 -32.07 -9.07 19.23
C CYS A 808 -32.88 -8.30 20.27
N THR A 809 -32.74 -8.65 21.54
CA THR A 809 -33.51 -8.07 22.65
C THR A 809 -33.34 -6.56 22.72
N GLN A 810 -32.11 -6.04 22.61
CA GLN A 810 -31.88 -4.60 22.70
C GLN A 810 -32.40 -3.80 21.50
N THR A 811 -32.53 -4.44 20.32
CA THR A 811 -33.15 -3.78 19.14
C THR A 811 -34.68 -3.74 19.26
N LEU A 812 -35.26 -4.59 20.12
CA LEU A 812 -36.70 -4.76 20.30
C LEU A 812 -37.28 -3.87 21.41
N GLU A 813 -36.48 -3.08 22.15
CA GLU A 813 -36.97 -2.09 23.13
C GLU A 813 -37.82 -0.93 22.52
N VAL A 814 -38.14 -1.01 21.22
CA VAL A 814 -39.09 -0.13 20.53
C VAL A 814 -40.51 -0.58 20.91
N PRO A 815 -41.40 0.30 21.40
CA PRO A 815 -42.67 -0.09 21.99
C PRO A 815 -43.49 -1.02 21.09
N ASP A 816 -43.84 -2.17 21.65
CA ASP A 816 -44.72 -3.18 21.08
C ASP A 816 -46.05 -2.54 20.63
N SER A 817 -46.37 -2.70 19.34
CA SER A 817 -47.73 -2.68 18.74
C SER A 817 -47.78 -2.14 17.31
N LYS A 818 -46.68 -1.69 16.70
CA LYS A 818 -46.72 -1.25 15.28
C LYS A 818 -46.42 -2.41 14.35
N GLN A 819 -47.41 -2.79 13.54
CA GLN A 819 -47.24 -3.70 12.40
C GLN A 819 -46.02 -3.26 11.57
N HIS A 820 -45.18 -4.22 11.15
CA HIS A 820 -44.05 -3.92 10.29
C HIS A 820 -44.49 -3.15 9.04
N THR A 821 -43.79 -2.06 8.73
CA THR A 821 -44.10 -1.20 7.59
C THR A 821 -44.09 -2.01 6.29
N ARG A 822 -45.08 -1.74 5.41
CA ARG A 822 -45.20 -2.41 4.10
C ARG A 822 -43.91 -2.30 3.29
N SER A 823 -43.25 -1.15 3.34
CA SER A 823 -41.95 -0.91 2.69
C SER A 823 -40.87 -1.89 3.15
N ARG A 824 -40.76 -2.19 4.45
CA ARG A 824 -39.77 -3.14 4.97
C ARG A 824 -40.04 -4.58 4.51
N LYS A 825 -41.31 -4.98 4.46
CA LYS A 825 -41.71 -6.32 3.98
C LYS A 825 -41.37 -6.50 2.50
N TYR A 826 -41.76 -5.55 1.65
CA TYR A 826 -41.47 -5.63 0.22
C TYR A 826 -39.98 -5.51 -0.09
N LEU A 827 -39.23 -4.66 0.64
CA LEU A 827 -37.80 -4.48 0.39
C LEU A 827 -37.01 -5.73 0.79
N LEU A 828 -37.18 -6.25 2.01
CA LEU A 828 -36.43 -7.43 2.46
C LEU A 828 -36.93 -8.71 1.80
N GLY A 829 -38.25 -8.94 1.77
CA GLY A 829 -38.84 -10.13 1.19
C GLY A 829 -38.70 -10.16 -0.33
N GLY A 830 -38.89 -9.03 -1.01
CA GLY A 830 -38.67 -8.91 -2.45
C GLY A 830 -37.22 -9.11 -2.84
N PHE A 831 -36.26 -8.55 -2.07
CA PHE A 831 -34.84 -8.79 -2.30
C PHE A 831 -34.47 -10.28 -2.19
N LEU A 832 -34.92 -10.95 -1.14
CA LEU A 832 -34.66 -12.40 -0.95
C LEU A 832 -35.30 -13.24 -2.06
N TYR A 833 -36.51 -12.89 -2.50
CA TYR A 833 -37.19 -13.57 -3.59
C TYR A 833 -36.45 -13.40 -4.92
N VAL A 834 -36.02 -12.17 -5.25
CA VAL A 834 -35.23 -11.90 -6.47
C VAL A 834 -33.89 -12.64 -6.43
N LEU A 835 -33.23 -12.68 -5.28
CA LEU A 835 -31.97 -13.43 -5.11
C LEU A 835 -32.17 -14.94 -5.35
N LEU A 836 -33.26 -15.50 -4.83
CA LEU A 836 -33.60 -16.91 -5.04
C LEU A 836 -33.87 -17.21 -6.52
N VAL A 837 -34.68 -16.37 -7.17
CA VAL A 837 -34.96 -16.49 -8.62
C VAL A 837 -33.67 -16.39 -9.43
N PHE A 838 -32.80 -15.43 -9.09
CA PHE A 838 -31.50 -15.30 -9.74
C PHE A 838 -30.63 -16.54 -9.56
N THR A 839 -30.56 -17.10 -8.35
CA THR A 839 -29.75 -18.32 -8.08
C THR A 839 -30.26 -19.54 -8.87
N LEU A 840 -31.56 -19.63 -9.12
CA LEU A 840 -32.15 -20.69 -9.95
C LEU A 840 -31.90 -20.48 -11.45
N ILE A 841 -31.96 -19.23 -11.93
CA ILE A 841 -31.81 -18.91 -13.37
C ILE A 841 -30.32 -18.79 -13.79
N PHE A 842 -29.45 -18.37 -12.88
CA PHE A 842 -28.06 -18.06 -13.15
C PHE A 842 -27.26 -19.24 -13.76
N PRO A 843 -27.40 -20.50 -13.29
CA PRO A 843 -26.75 -21.65 -13.93
C PRO A 843 -27.16 -21.85 -15.39
N PHE A 844 -28.44 -21.65 -15.72
CA PHE A 844 -28.92 -21.71 -17.10
C PHE A 844 -28.35 -20.57 -17.95
N MET A 845 -28.20 -19.38 -17.36
CA MET A 845 -27.55 -18.24 -18.03
C MET A 845 -26.08 -18.54 -18.32
N LEU A 846 -25.32 -19.07 -17.35
CA LEU A 846 -23.92 -19.45 -17.54
C LEU A 846 -23.76 -20.53 -18.60
N PHE A 847 -24.64 -21.54 -18.64
CA PHE A 847 -24.60 -22.58 -19.66
C PHE A 847 -24.84 -22.04 -21.07
N SER A 848 -25.77 -21.08 -21.20
CA SER A 848 -26.04 -20.36 -22.46
C SER A 848 -24.85 -19.49 -22.89
N LEU A 849 -24.15 -18.86 -21.94
CA LEU A 849 -22.94 -18.06 -22.20
C LEU A 849 -21.71 -18.91 -22.54
N GLY A 850 -21.63 -20.14 -22.03
CA GLY A 850 -20.46 -21.02 -22.12
C GLY A 850 -20.37 -21.89 -23.38
N SER A 851 -21.38 -21.89 -24.25
CA SER A 851 -21.50 -22.86 -25.35
C SER A 851 -21.61 -22.23 -26.74
N THR A 852 -20.79 -21.21 -27.03
CA THR A 852 -20.81 -20.57 -28.37
C THR A 852 -19.43 -20.43 -29.01
N VAL A 853 -18.62 -21.49 -29.05
CA VAL A 853 -17.55 -21.58 -30.06
C VAL A 853 -17.36 -23.02 -30.53
N GLY A 854 -18.20 -23.47 -31.47
CA GLY A 854 -17.85 -24.60 -32.31
C GLY A 854 -16.79 -24.16 -33.31
N VAL A 855 -15.51 -24.36 -33.00
CA VAL A 855 -14.42 -24.08 -33.96
C VAL A 855 -14.36 -25.27 -34.92
N ALA A 856 -14.48 -25.01 -36.23
CA ALA A 856 -14.28 -26.04 -37.23
C ALA A 856 -12.81 -26.51 -37.18
N THR A 857 -12.58 -27.76 -36.81
CA THR A 857 -11.24 -28.37 -36.82
C THR A 857 -10.90 -28.80 -38.24
N HIS A 858 -9.84 -28.23 -38.81
CA HIS A 858 -9.35 -28.62 -40.13
C HIS A 858 -8.17 -29.59 -39.99
N PRO A 859 -8.14 -30.71 -40.75
CA PRO A 859 -6.98 -31.59 -40.77
C PRO A 859 -5.80 -30.86 -41.40
N THR A 860 -4.74 -30.63 -40.62
CA THR A 860 -3.52 -29.93 -41.06
C THR A 860 -2.55 -30.85 -41.81
N LYS A 861 -2.67 -32.16 -41.61
CA LYS A 861 -1.89 -33.20 -42.28
C LYS A 861 -2.80 -34.36 -42.64
N PHE A 862 -2.69 -34.84 -43.87
CA PHE A 862 -3.39 -36.02 -44.32
C PHE A 862 -2.38 -36.99 -44.93
N LYS A 863 -2.39 -38.22 -44.42
CA LYS A 863 -1.47 -39.29 -44.80
C LYS A 863 -2.30 -40.45 -45.34
N ILE A 864 -2.10 -40.80 -46.60
CA ILE A 864 -2.63 -42.04 -47.15
C ILE A 864 -1.48 -43.02 -47.28
N GLU A 865 -1.71 -44.22 -46.76
CA GLU A 865 -0.82 -45.36 -46.94
C GLU A 865 -1.61 -46.53 -47.53
N VAL A 866 -1.16 -47.05 -48.66
CA VAL A 866 -1.75 -48.24 -49.27
C VAL A 866 -0.82 -49.41 -49.03
N TYR A 867 -1.34 -50.41 -48.33
CA TYR A 867 -0.64 -51.65 -48.00
C TYR A 867 -1.21 -52.80 -48.82
N MET A 868 -0.42 -53.84 -49.05
CA MET A 868 -0.92 -55.11 -49.58
C MET A 868 -0.68 -56.18 -48.49
N GLY A 869 -1.70 -56.61 -47.75
CA GLY A 869 -1.44 -57.46 -46.57
C GLY A 869 -0.56 -56.76 -45.51
N SER A 870 0.47 -57.44 -44.99
CA SER A 870 1.23 -57.03 -43.78
C SER A 870 2.62 -56.42 -44.02
N ALA A 871 2.99 -56.15 -45.27
CA ALA A 871 4.29 -55.57 -45.62
C ALA A 871 4.27 -54.03 -45.68
N GLU A 872 5.40 -53.39 -46.02
CA GLU A 872 5.53 -51.92 -46.07
C GLU A 872 4.56 -51.27 -47.08
N PRO A 873 4.16 -50.00 -46.86
CA PRO A 873 3.16 -49.37 -47.72
C PRO A 873 3.72 -49.18 -49.14
N LEU A 874 2.98 -49.67 -50.14
CA LEU A 874 3.28 -49.52 -51.56
C LEU A 874 3.16 -48.07 -52.03
N PHE A 875 2.29 -47.31 -51.36
CA PHE A 875 2.05 -45.92 -51.66
C PHE A 875 1.91 -45.17 -50.36
N GLN A 876 2.73 -44.13 -50.16
CA GLN A 876 2.62 -43.21 -49.05
C GLN A 876 2.62 -41.78 -49.61
N SER A 877 1.57 -41.03 -49.31
CA SER A 877 1.45 -39.62 -49.71
C SER A 877 1.20 -38.76 -48.48
N HIS A 878 1.99 -37.68 -48.37
CA HIS A 878 1.87 -36.67 -47.33
C HIS A 878 1.39 -35.36 -47.92
N THR A 879 0.18 -34.95 -47.58
CA THR A 879 -0.33 -33.65 -48.01
C THR A 879 -0.27 -32.65 -46.84
N SER A 880 0.28 -31.47 -47.12
CA SER A 880 0.42 -30.35 -46.18
C SER A 880 -0.68 -29.30 -46.42
N GLU A 881 -0.80 -28.32 -45.54
CA GLU A 881 -1.93 -27.37 -45.47
C GLU A 881 -2.23 -26.64 -46.80
N LYS A 882 -1.23 -26.44 -47.68
CA LYS A 882 -1.40 -25.79 -49.00
C LYS A 882 -2.16 -26.62 -50.05
N THR A 883 -2.24 -27.94 -49.88
CA THR A 883 -2.94 -28.87 -50.81
C THR A 883 -4.40 -29.13 -50.43
N VAL A 884 -4.84 -28.62 -49.28
CA VAL A 884 -6.22 -28.71 -48.81
C VAL A 884 -7.01 -27.51 -49.35
N GLN A 885 -7.91 -27.75 -50.31
CA GLN A 885 -8.70 -26.69 -50.94
C GLN A 885 -10.13 -26.65 -50.39
N ARG A 886 -10.67 -25.43 -50.29
CA ARG A 886 -12.07 -25.21 -49.91
C ARG A 886 -12.96 -25.34 -51.15
N PRO A 887 -14.05 -26.11 -51.11
CA PRO A 887 -14.99 -26.21 -52.22
C PRO A 887 -15.86 -24.95 -52.29
N THR A 888 -15.46 -23.93 -53.07
CA THR A 888 -16.23 -22.69 -53.23
C THR A 888 -17.34 -22.77 -54.29
N ALA A 889 -17.28 -23.73 -55.23
CA ALA A 889 -18.25 -23.83 -56.33
C ALA A 889 -18.95 -25.20 -56.47
N THR A 890 -18.51 -26.25 -55.77
CA THR A 890 -18.99 -27.63 -55.96
C THR A 890 -20.06 -28.08 -54.96
N PHE A 891 -20.35 -27.30 -53.91
CA PHE A 891 -21.37 -27.68 -52.91
C PHE A 891 -22.79 -27.80 -53.50
N GLY A 892 -23.09 -27.02 -54.53
CA GLY A 892 -24.34 -27.16 -55.30
C GLY A 892 -24.47 -28.50 -56.03
N ALA A 893 -23.34 -29.09 -56.45
CA ALA A 893 -23.30 -30.40 -57.09
C ALA A 893 -23.48 -31.55 -56.08
N TYR A 894 -22.92 -31.43 -54.87
CA TYR A 894 -23.12 -32.43 -53.79
C TYR A 894 -24.54 -32.40 -53.21
N ARG A 895 -25.20 -31.23 -53.22
CA ARG A 895 -26.61 -31.11 -52.82
C ARG A 895 -27.57 -31.84 -53.77
N TRP A 896 -27.18 -32.04 -55.04
CA TRP A 896 -27.97 -32.76 -56.04
C TRP A 896 -28.03 -34.27 -55.75
N TYR A 897 -26.99 -34.84 -55.12
CA TYR A 897 -26.98 -36.21 -54.59
C TYR A 897 -27.73 -36.35 -53.24
N GLY A 898 -28.24 -35.25 -52.69
CA GLY A 898 -28.76 -35.16 -51.32
C GLY A 898 -30.20 -35.61 -51.11
N SER A 899 -30.86 -36.27 -52.07
CA SER A 899 -32.19 -36.86 -51.83
C SER A 899 -32.13 -38.13 -50.98
N GLU A 900 -30.96 -38.78 -50.85
CA GLU A 900 -30.80 -40.04 -50.08
C GLU A 900 -29.88 -39.94 -48.85
N LEU A 901 -29.25 -38.79 -48.57
CA LEU A 901 -28.27 -38.64 -47.49
C LEU A 901 -28.56 -37.40 -46.62
N GLU A 902 -29.20 -37.61 -45.46
CA GLU A 902 -29.46 -36.54 -44.47
C GLU A 902 -28.19 -35.99 -43.80
N ASP A 903 -27.08 -36.75 -43.82
CA ASP A 903 -25.81 -36.42 -43.16
C ASP A 903 -25.05 -35.23 -43.78
N ILE A 904 -25.35 -34.82 -45.02
CA ILE A 904 -24.61 -33.76 -45.73
C ILE A 904 -25.18 -32.35 -45.46
N ARG A 905 -26.13 -32.19 -44.54
CA ARG A 905 -26.72 -30.87 -44.16
C ARG A 905 -25.79 -29.94 -43.33
N GLY A 906 -24.48 -30.20 -43.31
CA GLY A 906 -23.47 -29.40 -42.61
C GLY A 906 -23.14 -28.04 -43.26
N THR A 907 -22.38 -27.20 -42.55
CA THR A 907 -21.94 -25.87 -43.02
C THR A 907 -20.71 -25.96 -43.93
N HIS A 908 -20.57 -25.06 -44.92
CA HIS A 908 -19.44 -25.03 -45.87
C HIS A 908 -18.05 -24.99 -45.22
N SER A 909 -17.95 -24.55 -43.97
CA SER A 909 -16.72 -24.48 -43.19
C SER A 909 -16.24 -25.83 -42.64
N GLN A 910 -17.07 -26.88 -42.66
CA GLN A 910 -16.71 -28.19 -42.10
C GLN A 910 -16.20 -29.19 -43.16
N LEU A 911 -16.35 -28.87 -44.45
CA LEU A 911 -15.95 -29.73 -45.55
C LEU A 911 -14.65 -29.25 -46.19
N ASN A 912 -13.68 -30.16 -46.31
CA ASN A 912 -12.40 -29.91 -46.94
C ASN A 912 -12.16 -30.93 -48.05
N MET A 913 -11.64 -30.47 -49.19
CA MET A 913 -11.19 -31.34 -50.26
C MET A 913 -9.67 -31.45 -50.18
N VAL A 914 -9.16 -32.68 -50.06
CA VAL A 914 -7.73 -32.95 -50.06
C VAL A 914 -7.34 -33.47 -51.44
N LEU A 915 -6.47 -32.73 -52.13
CA LEU A 915 -5.90 -33.17 -53.41
C LEU A 915 -4.68 -34.04 -53.12
N VAL A 916 -4.77 -35.31 -53.47
CA VAL A 916 -3.70 -36.29 -53.27
C VAL A 916 -2.98 -36.50 -54.60
N THR A 917 -1.68 -36.25 -54.63
CA THR A 917 -0.84 -36.50 -55.82
C THR A 917 -0.56 -37.99 -55.95
N SER A 918 -0.60 -38.53 -57.16
CA SER A 918 -0.43 -39.96 -57.45
C SER A 918 1.03 -40.45 -57.40
N TYR A 919 1.95 -39.66 -56.83
CA TYR A 919 3.39 -39.94 -56.79
C TYR A 919 3.88 -40.02 -55.33
N THR A 920 4.77 -40.97 -55.02
CA THR A 920 5.31 -41.24 -53.69
C THR A 920 6.61 -40.49 -53.45
N ASP A 921 6.73 -39.80 -52.31
CA ASP A 921 7.89 -38.94 -52.02
C ASP A 921 9.12 -39.71 -51.48
N ASP A 922 9.00 -41.01 -51.16
CA ASP A 922 10.09 -41.81 -50.57
C ASP A 922 10.92 -42.63 -51.60
N HIS A 923 12.22 -42.72 -51.34
CA HIS A 923 13.25 -43.29 -52.22
C HIS A 923 13.03 -44.76 -52.63
N ALA A 924 13.07 -45.01 -53.95
CA ALA A 924 12.86 -46.29 -54.66
C ALA A 924 13.80 -47.48 -54.35
N SER A 925 14.62 -47.44 -53.29
CA SER A 925 15.64 -48.47 -53.03
C SER A 925 15.17 -49.69 -52.22
N SER A 926 14.08 -49.59 -51.45
CA SER A 926 13.46 -50.74 -50.74
C SER A 926 12.58 -51.61 -51.66
N MET A 927 12.10 -51.03 -52.77
CA MET A 927 10.99 -51.61 -53.55
C MET A 927 11.39 -52.86 -54.34
N GLN A 928 12.63 -52.96 -54.85
CA GLN A 928 13.07 -54.11 -55.65
C GLN A 928 13.21 -55.41 -54.83
N ALA A 929 13.76 -55.33 -53.61
CA ALA A 929 13.88 -56.49 -52.72
C ALA A 929 12.50 -56.96 -52.24
N GLN A 930 11.58 -56.03 -51.99
CA GLN A 930 10.23 -56.37 -51.62
C GLN A 930 9.43 -56.97 -52.79
N ILE A 931 9.47 -56.40 -54.00
CA ILE A 931 8.77 -56.92 -55.20
C ILE A 931 9.09 -58.40 -55.43
N SER A 932 10.36 -58.80 -55.26
CA SER A 932 10.76 -60.22 -55.39
C SER A 932 10.09 -61.12 -54.33
N LYS A 933 9.87 -60.60 -53.12
CA LYS A 933 9.19 -61.27 -52.01
C LYS A 933 7.68 -61.36 -52.26
N TRP A 934 7.07 -60.31 -52.81
CA TRP A 934 5.65 -60.27 -53.20
C TRP A 934 5.32 -61.24 -54.33
N VAL A 935 6.15 -61.27 -55.38
CA VAL A 935 6.00 -62.21 -56.49
C VAL A 935 6.06 -63.64 -55.97
N ASN A 936 6.97 -63.96 -55.04
CA ASN A 936 7.04 -65.27 -54.40
C ASN A 936 5.83 -65.60 -53.49
N ILE A 937 5.28 -64.62 -52.77
CA ILE A 937 4.10 -64.83 -51.92
C ILE A 937 2.86 -65.08 -52.80
N ILE A 938 2.68 -64.28 -53.85
CA ILE A 938 1.55 -64.38 -54.79
C ILE A 938 1.65 -65.65 -55.64
N SER A 939 2.86 -66.08 -56.04
CA SER A 939 3.04 -67.31 -56.83
C SER A 939 2.86 -68.59 -56.00
N ASN A 940 3.11 -68.56 -54.68
CA ASN A 940 3.08 -69.75 -53.83
C ASN A 940 1.79 -69.91 -53.01
N ASP A 941 0.87 -68.94 -53.04
CA ASP A 941 -0.41 -69.04 -52.32
C ASP A 941 -1.43 -69.83 -53.16
N GLU A 942 -1.53 -71.14 -52.91
CA GLU A 942 -2.41 -72.09 -53.64
C GLU A 942 -3.89 -71.66 -53.73
N LYS A 943 -4.35 -70.79 -52.82
CA LYS A 943 -5.73 -70.27 -52.82
C LYS A 943 -6.01 -69.31 -53.97
N TYR A 944 -5.02 -68.54 -54.43
CA TYR A 944 -5.22 -67.58 -55.52
C TYR A 944 -5.26 -68.25 -56.90
N CYS A 945 -4.40 -69.25 -57.15
CA CYS A 945 -4.45 -70.04 -58.38
C CYS A 945 -5.77 -70.81 -58.54
N LYS A 946 -6.35 -71.36 -57.47
CA LYS A 946 -7.65 -72.07 -57.52
C LYS A 946 -8.86 -71.17 -57.81
N TYR A 947 -8.80 -69.88 -57.46
CA TYR A 947 -9.90 -68.95 -57.71
C TYR A 947 -9.93 -68.47 -59.17
N TYR A 948 -8.77 -68.33 -59.81
CA TYR A 948 -8.66 -67.92 -61.22
C TYR A 948 -9.00 -69.05 -62.20
N ASP A 949 -8.64 -70.30 -61.88
CA ASP A 949 -8.84 -71.46 -62.77
C ASP A 949 -10.31 -71.91 -62.90
N ARG A 950 -11.19 -71.49 -61.98
CA ARG A 950 -12.64 -71.83 -62.02
C ARG A 950 -13.48 -70.94 -62.92
N ARG A 951 -13.01 -69.74 -63.30
CA ARG A 951 -13.89 -68.72 -63.90
C ARG A 951 -13.75 -68.55 -65.41
N GLN A 952 -12.69 -69.01 -66.08
CA GLN A 952 -12.65 -69.16 -67.54
C GLN A 952 -11.65 -70.24 -68.00
N GLY A 953 -12.15 -71.29 -68.67
CA GLY A 953 -11.32 -72.19 -69.46
C GLY A 953 -10.93 -71.53 -70.79
N ARG A 954 -9.64 -71.67 -71.14
CA ARG A 954 -8.91 -71.11 -72.31
C ARG A 954 -8.48 -69.64 -72.22
N LEU A 955 -7.28 -69.41 -71.70
CA LEU A 955 -6.25 -68.56 -72.29
C LEU A 955 -4.90 -68.88 -71.65
N GLN A 956 -3.97 -69.40 -72.45
CA GLN A 956 -2.63 -69.85 -72.04
C GLN A 956 -1.68 -68.68 -71.79
N HIS A 957 -0.88 -68.79 -70.72
CA HIS A 957 0.53 -68.37 -70.51
C HIS A 957 1.06 -66.96 -70.92
N GLU A 958 0.36 -66.14 -71.70
CA GLU A 958 0.86 -64.83 -72.17
C GLU A 958 0.61 -63.67 -71.18
N THR A 959 -0.25 -63.86 -70.18
CA THR A 959 -0.65 -62.77 -69.26
C THR A 959 0.30 -62.53 -68.10
N GLN A 960 1.11 -63.52 -67.69
CA GLN A 960 2.10 -63.34 -66.63
C GLN A 960 3.33 -62.54 -67.10
N GLU A 961 3.82 -62.75 -68.32
CA GLU A 961 4.90 -61.93 -68.91
C GLU A 961 4.45 -60.50 -69.19
N GLN A 962 3.19 -60.28 -69.58
CA GLN A 962 2.65 -58.92 -69.78
C GLN A 962 2.54 -58.16 -68.47
N ILE A 963 2.13 -58.79 -67.36
CA ILE A 963 2.05 -58.13 -66.05
C ILE A 963 3.46 -57.78 -65.53
N VAL A 964 4.45 -58.66 -65.72
CA VAL A 964 5.85 -58.38 -65.37
C VAL A 964 6.44 -57.26 -66.24
N ASN A 965 6.17 -57.23 -67.55
CA ASN A 965 6.62 -56.16 -68.43
C ASN A 965 5.90 -54.81 -68.18
N ILE A 966 4.64 -54.82 -67.76
CA ILE A 966 3.91 -53.61 -67.34
C ILE A 966 4.50 -53.09 -66.02
N LEU A 967 4.83 -53.96 -65.08
CA LEU A 967 5.48 -53.58 -63.82
C LEU A 967 6.93 -53.07 -64.03
N VAL A 968 7.69 -53.64 -64.97
CA VAL A 968 9.03 -53.17 -65.34
C VAL A 968 8.98 -51.84 -66.11
N SER A 969 8.03 -51.65 -67.03
CA SER A 969 7.90 -50.38 -67.78
C SER A 969 7.51 -49.19 -66.88
N LEU A 970 6.70 -49.43 -65.84
CA LEU A 970 6.36 -48.43 -64.82
C LEU A 970 7.57 -47.95 -64.01
N THR A 971 8.65 -48.73 -63.90
CA THR A 971 9.88 -48.32 -63.21
C THR A 971 10.82 -47.44 -64.05
N SER A 972 10.64 -47.37 -65.39
CA SER A 972 11.51 -46.57 -66.28
C SER A 972 10.96 -45.19 -66.66
N ALA A 973 9.69 -44.89 -66.36
CA ALA A 973 9.05 -43.61 -66.71
C ALA A 973 9.38 -42.45 -65.74
N HIS A 974 10.49 -42.56 -65.01
CA HIS A 974 10.93 -41.57 -64.04
C HIS A 974 11.79 -40.49 -64.72
N GLY A 975 11.15 -39.65 -65.53
CA GLY A 975 11.86 -38.56 -66.21
C GLY A 975 11.13 -37.92 -67.38
N ASN A 976 9.88 -37.46 -67.22
CA ASN A 976 9.37 -36.32 -68.00
C ASN A 976 8.01 -35.83 -67.46
N ASN A 977 7.94 -34.52 -67.19
CA ASN A 977 6.72 -33.81 -66.80
C ASN A 977 5.77 -33.71 -68.01
N ASN A 978 4.82 -34.64 -68.16
CA ASN A 978 3.66 -34.45 -69.03
C ASN A 978 2.42 -35.13 -68.42
N HIS A 979 1.32 -34.39 -68.31
CA HIS A 979 0.02 -34.88 -67.90
C HIS A 979 -0.48 -35.97 -68.87
N ALA A 980 -0.67 -37.19 -68.39
CA ALA A 980 -1.39 -38.25 -69.10
C ALA A 980 -2.65 -38.62 -68.30
N SER A 981 -3.82 -38.27 -68.84
CA SER A 981 -5.12 -38.72 -68.34
C SER A 981 -5.44 -40.09 -68.97
N ILE A 982 -5.59 -41.14 -68.16
CA ILE A 982 -6.13 -42.42 -68.63
C ILE A 982 -7.59 -42.50 -68.17
N ARG A 983 -8.50 -42.50 -69.14
CA ARG A 983 -9.95 -42.62 -68.97
C ARG A 983 -10.29 -44.11 -69.07
N MET A 984 -10.74 -44.74 -67.99
CA MET A 984 -11.35 -46.07 -68.04
C MET A 984 -12.86 -45.93 -67.81
N ASN A 985 -13.62 -46.14 -68.87
CA ASN A 985 -15.07 -46.37 -68.83
C ASN A 985 -15.30 -47.82 -68.42
N LEU A 986 -16.04 -48.05 -67.33
CA LEU A 986 -16.67 -49.33 -67.07
C LEU A 986 -18.14 -49.09 -66.75
N ASP A 987 -18.96 -49.66 -67.63
CA ASP A 987 -20.41 -49.62 -67.65
C ASP A 987 -21.02 -50.52 -66.56
N LYS A 988 -22.26 -50.19 -66.24
CA LYS A 988 -23.24 -50.84 -65.34
C LYS A 988 -23.16 -52.37 -65.24
N GLN A 989 -23.41 -52.91 -64.05
CA GLN A 989 -24.56 -53.80 -63.79
C GLN A 989 -24.69 -54.19 -62.29
N ASP A 990 -25.90 -53.96 -61.77
CA ASP A 990 -26.78 -54.86 -61.01
C ASP A 990 -26.33 -55.67 -59.77
N GLN A 991 -27.29 -55.69 -58.83
CA GLN A 991 -27.60 -56.63 -57.73
C GLN A 991 -26.86 -56.45 -56.39
N GLU A 992 -27.55 -56.00 -55.34
CA GLU A 992 -28.51 -56.73 -54.47
C GLU A 992 -27.89 -57.89 -53.67
N GLN A 993 -27.98 -57.72 -52.34
CA GLN A 993 -28.07 -58.73 -51.29
C GLN A 993 -26.96 -59.78 -51.17
N GLU A 994 -26.11 -59.62 -50.15
CA GLU A 994 -26.08 -60.59 -49.05
C GLU A 994 -25.42 -60.00 -47.79
N GLU A 995 -26.22 -59.95 -46.73
CA GLU A 995 -25.81 -59.77 -45.34
C GLU A 995 -24.80 -60.86 -44.93
N THR A 996 -23.87 -60.55 -44.01
CA THR A 996 -23.81 -61.16 -42.66
C THR A 996 -22.51 -60.86 -41.87
N VAL A 997 -22.68 -60.46 -40.60
CA VAL A 997 -22.00 -61.02 -39.37
C VAL A 997 -20.48 -60.68 -39.22
N LEU A 998 -19.91 -60.06 -38.16
CA LEU A 998 -20.19 -59.75 -36.74
C LEU A 998 -19.36 -58.50 -36.36
N ARG A 999 -19.91 -57.49 -35.66
CA ARG A 999 -20.01 -57.34 -34.19
C ARG A 999 -18.68 -57.21 -33.45
N GLU A 1000 -18.47 -56.03 -32.84
CA GLU A 1000 -17.97 -55.73 -31.47
C GLU A 1000 -17.13 -54.44 -31.51
N SER A 1001 -17.49 -53.34 -30.85
CA SER A 1001 -17.82 -53.06 -29.44
C SER A 1001 -16.85 -51.98 -28.96
N TRP A 1002 -17.25 -50.71 -28.81
CA TRP A 1002 -16.53 -49.82 -27.90
C TRP A 1002 -17.51 -48.96 -27.11
N SER A 1003 -17.46 -49.23 -25.82
CA SER A 1003 -18.11 -48.61 -24.69
C SER A 1003 -17.65 -47.17 -24.45
N TRP A 1004 -18.57 -46.35 -23.94
CA TRP A 1004 -18.29 -45.06 -23.31
C TRP A 1004 -17.64 -45.25 -21.93
N PRO A 1005 -16.88 -44.25 -21.49
CA PRO A 1005 -17.22 -43.52 -20.27
C PRO A 1005 -17.88 -42.18 -20.57
#